data_AF-A0A7W0CBA5-F1
#
_entry.id   AF-A0A7W0CBA5-F1
#
_cell.length_a   1.000
_cell.length_b   1.000
_cell.length_c   1.000
_cell.angle_alpha   90.00
_cell.angle_beta   90.00
_cell.angle_gamma   90.00
#
_symmetry.space_group_name_H-M   'P 1'
#
loop_
_entity.id
_entity.type
_entity.pdbx_description
1 polymer ?
#
loop_
_entity_poly.entity_id
_entity_poly.type
_entity_poly.pdbx_seq_one_letter_code
_entity_poly.pdbx_strand_id
1 'polypeptide(L)'
;MNDKTENENSMINNYLAHQQERNALGIPPKPLDAGQTADLTELLQNPQDADPGLVYDLIAGRVPAGVDEAAKIKAHFLAALARGEKSSPMVSAEQAVYLLGTMGGGFNIDPLIELLDDLQLCSKAADALAATTLIFDAFEKVFEKSAVNNQARGVIDAWAEAAWFLRAPQVPETITVTAFKVEGEINTDDFSPASEAWSRPDIPLHATAMLRNRIEKPLETMAELRQKGHPLAFVGDVVGTGSSRKSAANSLLWHIGDDIPHVPNKRRGGVVMGGKIAPIFFTSLEDAGALPIECDVSGIENGDVLVIRPHEGVIENADTGKTVAEFSLKPATILDEVRAGGRIPLIIGRTLTEKTRTRLALGPSEIFCRPVQPGKSPRGYTLAQKMVGRACGKDGVRPGQYCEPKMTTVGSQDTTGPMTRDELKELACLQFNADLVMQSFCHTAAYPRTVDIKMQESLHQFIKQRKGVALHPGDGIIHSWLNRMLLPDTVGTGGDSHTRFPVGISFPAGSGLVAFAAAIGFMPLDMPESVRVRFTGTPAQGLTIRDVVNAVPYAAIEQGLLNVEKSGKKNIFSGRIMEMEGLSHLPVTAAYELTNAAAERSAAAAVISLDEKPVAKFLKQNIEILSLLVREGYGDRNTIEARMEKMQAWIDDPQLLHADADAQYAADLEVDLSRITEPIAACPNDPDDVRQLSQIAGTPIDEVFIGSCMTDISQMENAGKILENAGGAVPVRLWIAPPTRLAARHLRHQGWFYTYGRAGARMEVPGCSLCMGNQARVADSAVVVSTSTRNFPHRMGNNCQVYLGSAELAAVSAILGRIPDPDEYRNHVADAGLVPAI
;
A
#
# COMPACT_ATOMS: atom_id res chain seq x y z
N MET A 1 -57.40 -17.37 3.63
CA MET A 1 -56.62 -18.37 2.88
C MET A 1 -56.04 -17.66 1.66
N ASN A 2 -54.74 -17.88 1.43
CA ASN A 2 -53.89 -17.37 0.35
C ASN A 2 -53.43 -15.91 0.50
N ASP A 3 -52.28 -15.69 1.16
CA ASP A 3 -50.98 -15.50 0.46
C ASP A 3 -49.87 -15.10 1.47
N LYS A 4 -49.39 -16.07 2.25
CA LYS A 4 -48.28 -15.87 3.21
C LYS A 4 -47.20 -16.97 3.13
N THR A 5 -47.27 -17.84 2.12
CA THR A 5 -46.43 -19.04 2.01
C THR A 5 -45.30 -18.91 0.97
N GLU A 6 -45.04 -17.73 0.42
CA GLU A 6 -43.96 -17.54 -0.57
C GLU A 6 -42.68 -16.86 -0.04
N ASN A 7 -42.58 -16.52 1.25
CA ASN A 7 -41.43 -15.77 1.78
C ASN A 7 -40.56 -16.53 2.80
N GLU A 8 -40.76 -17.83 2.97
CA GLU A 8 -40.20 -18.60 4.10
C GLU A 8 -38.87 -19.33 3.81
N ASN A 9 -38.13 -19.01 2.73
CA ASN A 9 -36.75 -19.51 2.58
C ASN A 9 -35.86 -18.67 1.66
N SER A 10 -36.13 -17.36 1.53
CA SER A 10 -35.49 -16.53 0.51
C SER A 10 -33.98 -16.37 0.72
N MET A 11 -33.49 -16.25 1.96
CA MET A 11 -32.07 -16.05 2.25
C MET A 11 -31.22 -17.27 1.86
N ILE A 12 -31.59 -18.49 2.31
CA ILE A 12 -30.83 -19.71 2.00
C ILE A 12 -30.89 -20.01 0.51
N ASN A 13 -32.05 -19.88 -0.13
CA ASN A 13 -32.18 -20.08 -1.57
C ASN A 13 -31.34 -19.06 -2.37
N ASN A 14 -31.33 -17.80 -1.96
CA ASN A 14 -30.49 -16.77 -2.58
C ASN A 14 -28.99 -17.05 -2.36
N TYR A 15 -28.60 -17.52 -1.17
CA TYR A 15 -27.23 -17.91 -0.89
C TYR A 15 -26.79 -19.10 -1.76
N LEU A 16 -27.61 -20.14 -1.87
CA LEU A 16 -27.33 -21.33 -2.68
C LEU A 16 -27.27 -20.99 -4.17
N ALA A 17 -28.15 -20.10 -4.66
CA ALA A 17 -28.09 -19.60 -6.03
C ALA A 17 -26.78 -18.84 -6.30
N HIS A 18 -26.37 -17.95 -5.38
CA HIS A 18 -25.09 -17.24 -5.46
C HIS A 18 -23.89 -18.20 -5.37
N GLN A 19 -23.97 -19.21 -4.51
CA GLN A 19 -22.96 -20.26 -4.41
C GLN A 19 -22.83 -21.02 -5.73
N GLN A 20 -23.94 -21.36 -6.38
CA GLN A 20 -23.92 -22.02 -7.68
C GLN A 20 -23.29 -21.14 -8.78
N GLU A 21 -23.65 -19.85 -8.83
CA GLU A 21 -23.05 -18.87 -9.75
C GLU A 21 -21.52 -18.79 -9.56
N ARG A 22 -21.07 -18.75 -8.30
CA ARG A 22 -19.66 -18.65 -7.93
C ARG A 22 -18.88 -19.94 -8.19
N ASN A 23 -19.48 -21.09 -7.91
CA ASN A 23 -18.90 -22.40 -8.19
C ASN A 23 -18.68 -22.62 -9.70
N ALA A 24 -19.53 -22.05 -10.57
CA ALA A 24 -19.32 -22.08 -12.02
C ALA A 24 -18.06 -21.33 -12.48
N LEU A 25 -17.57 -20.39 -11.65
CA LEU A 25 -16.29 -19.68 -11.84
C LEU A 25 -15.12 -20.34 -11.07
N GLY A 26 -15.36 -21.45 -10.36
CA GLY A 26 -14.36 -22.13 -9.54
C GLY A 26 -13.96 -21.38 -8.27
N ILE A 27 -14.82 -20.49 -7.75
CA ILE A 27 -14.54 -19.66 -6.57
C ILE A 27 -15.64 -19.79 -5.51
N PRO A 28 -15.33 -19.58 -4.20
CA PRO A 28 -16.34 -19.64 -3.15
C PRO A 28 -17.33 -18.46 -3.19
N PRO A 29 -18.50 -18.61 -2.55
CA PRO A 29 -19.45 -17.50 -2.37
C PRO A 29 -18.82 -16.36 -1.57
N LYS A 30 -19.36 -15.15 -1.77
CA LYS A 30 -18.99 -13.97 -0.97
C LYS A 30 -19.29 -14.20 0.52
N PRO A 31 -18.54 -13.54 1.43
CA PRO A 31 -18.94 -13.45 2.83
C PRO A 31 -20.35 -12.85 2.96
N LEU A 32 -21.05 -13.20 4.03
CA LEU A 32 -22.37 -12.67 4.31
C LEU A 32 -22.28 -11.17 4.64
N ASP A 33 -23.19 -10.38 4.08
CA ASP A 33 -23.36 -8.99 4.49
C ASP A 33 -24.19 -8.87 5.78
N ALA A 34 -24.38 -7.63 6.24
CA ALA A 34 -25.12 -7.35 7.46
C ALA A 34 -26.60 -7.79 7.39
N GLY A 35 -27.26 -7.60 6.24
CA GLY A 35 -28.66 -8.00 6.06
C GLY A 35 -28.80 -9.52 6.08
N GLN A 36 -27.97 -10.22 5.31
CA GLN A 36 -27.92 -11.68 5.29
C GLN A 36 -27.57 -12.25 6.67
N THR A 37 -26.68 -11.60 7.42
CA THR A 37 -26.35 -12.04 8.78
C THR A 37 -27.52 -11.84 9.74
N ALA A 38 -28.29 -10.76 9.61
CA ALA A 38 -29.51 -10.56 10.40
C ALA A 38 -30.54 -11.67 10.14
N ASP A 39 -30.82 -11.95 8.87
CA ASP A 39 -31.74 -13.04 8.46
C ASP A 39 -31.24 -14.40 8.99
N LEU A 40 -29.93 -14.65 8.95
CA LEU A 40 -29.33 -15.85 9.51
C LEU A 40 -29.56 -15.97 11.03
N THR A 41 -29.51 -14.87 11.77
CA THR A 41 -29.81 -14.91 13.22
C THR A 41 -31.28 -15.19 13.53
N GLU A 42 -32.20 -14.85 12.63
CA GLU A 42 -33.61 -15.23 12.75
C GLU A 42 -33.79 -16.72 12.47
N LEU A 43 -33.16 -17.24 11.42
CA LEU A 43 -33.13 -18.68 11.09
C LEU A 43 -32.51 -19.51 12.21
N LEU A 44 -31.45 -19.04 12.86
CA LEU A 44 -30.84 -19.73 14.00
C LEU A 44 -31.80 -19.84 15.19
N GLN A 45 -32.72 -18.89 15.39
CA GLN A 45 -33.74 -18.97 16.46
C GLN A 45 -34.94 -19.82 16.02
N ASN A 46 -35.33 -19.72 14.75
CA ASN A 46 -36.45 -20.44 14.16
C ASN A 46 -35.98 -21.14 12.86
N PRO A 47 -35.39 -22.35 12.98
CA PRO A 47 -34.80 -23.11 11.87
C PRO A 47 -35.68 -23.33 10.64
N GLN A 48 -37.00 -23.43 10.86
CA GLN A 48 -37.94 -23.93 9.86
C GLN A 48 -37.41 -25.25 9.26
N ASP A 49 -37.41 -25.39 7.93
CA ASP A 49 -36.90 -26.56 7.21
C ASP A 49 -35.44 -26.40 6.72
N ALA A 50 -34.69 -25.40 7.22
CA ALA A 50 -33.32 -25.16 6.80
C ALA A 50 -32.36 -26.27 7.31
N ASP A 51 -31.39 -26.65 6.49
CA ASP A 51 -30.34 -27.62 6.85
C ASP A 51 -29.51 -27.09 8.04
N PRO A 52 -29.55 -27.75 9.22
CA PRO A 52 -28.82 -27.31 10.40
C PRO A 52 -27.31 -27.24 10.20
N GLY A 53 -26.73 -28.12 9.37
CA GLY A 53 -25.31 -28.11 9.06
C GLY A 53 -24.92 -26.85 8.30
N LEU A 54 -25.64 -26.57 7.21
CA LEU A 54 -25.43 -25.35 6.41
C LEU A 54 -25.59 -24.08 7.25
N VAL A 55 -26.65 -23.97 8.04
CA VAL A 55 -26.93 -22.78 8.86
C VAL A 55 -25.81 -22.55 9.89
N TYR A 56 -25.31 -23.63 10.53
CA TYR A 56 -24.17 -23.54 11.43
C TYR A 56 -22.89 -23.10 10.70
N ASP A 57 -22.59 -23.69 9.55
CA ASP A 57 -21.40 -23.35 8.76
C ASP A 57 -21.40 -21.89 8.29
N LEU A 58 -22.57 -21.35 7.95
CA LEU A 58 -22.74 -19.95 7.59
C LEU A 58 -22.33 -19.02 8.75
N ILE A 59 -22.86 -19.24 9.96
CA ILE A 59 -22.56 -18.38 11.11
C ILE A 59 -21.12 -18.58 11.60
N ALA A 60 -20.60 -19.82 11.53
CA ALA A 60 -19.28 -20.16 12.01
C ALA A 60 -18.17 -19.71 11.05
N GLY A 61 -18.40 -19.69 9.75
CA GLY A 61 -17.34 -19.55 8.76
C GLY A 61 -17.58 -18.56 7.62
N ARG A 62 -18.78 -18.00 7.43
CA ARG A 62 -19.10 -17.08 6.30
C ARG A 62 -19.36 -15.63 6.69
N VAL A 63 -19.37 -15.31 7.98
CA VAL A 63 -19.44 -13.93 8.46
C VAL A 63 -18.03 -13.35 8.62
N PRO A 64 -17.72 -12.15 8.10
CA PRO A 64 -16.44 -11.47 8.35
C PRO A 64 -16.12 -11.31 9.85
N ALA A 65 -14.83 -11.23 10.17
CA ALA A 65 -14.33 -11.01 11.53
C ALA A 65 -14.18 -9.51 11.87
N GLY A 66 -13.78 -9.21 13.11
CA GLY A 66 -13.41 -7.86 13.51
C GLY A 66 -14.59 -6.90 13.68
N VAL A 67 -14.48 -5.69 13.12
CA VAL A 67 -15.48 -4.61 13.22
C VAL A 67 -16.28 -4.39 11.94
N ASP A 68 -16.49 -5.46 11.16
CA ASP A 68 -17.48 -5.42 10.08
C ASP A 68 -18.91 -5.31 10.63
N GLU A 69 -19.84 -4.73 9.87
CA GLU A 69 -21.25 -4.60 10.28
C GLU A 69 -21.93 -5.97 10.44
N ALA A 70 -21.58 -6.95 9.60
CA ALA A 70 -22.04 -8.33 9.76
C ALA A 70 -21.46 -8.97 11.05
N ALA A 71 -20.19 -8.69 11.36
CA ALA A 71 -19.55 -9.13 12.60
C ALA A 71 -20.26 -8.54 13.82
N LYS A 72 -20.69 -7.27 13.78
CA LYS A 72 -21.46 -6.64 14.86
C LYS A 72 -22.76 -7.39 15.16
N ILE A 73 -23.51 -7.75 14.13
CA ILE A 73 -24.77 -8.48 14.26
C ILE A 73 -24.51 -9.87 14.84
N LYS A 74 -23.51 -10.59 14.31
CA LYS A 74 -23.07 -11.89 14.83
C LYS A 74 -22.68 -11.80 16.31
N ALA A 75 -21.83 -10.85 16.69
CA ALA A 75 -21.36 -10.69 18.07
C ALA A 75 -22.52 -10.43 19.04
N HIS A 76 -23.42 -9.50 18.70
CA HIS A 76 -24.58 -9.20 19.55
C HIS A 76 -25.51 -10.39 19.71
N PHE A 77 -25.76 -11.15 18.63
CA PHE A 77 -26.59 -12.34 18.69
C PHE A 77 -25.97 -13.45 19.55
N LEU A 78 -24.68 -13.74 19.34
CA LEU A 78 -23.97 -14.76 20.13
C LEU A 78 -23.87 -14.37 21.61
N ALA A 79 -23.64 -13.09 21.92
CA ALA A 79 -23.67 -12.59 23.29
C ALA A 79 -25.04 -12.81 23.95
N ALA A 80 -26.14 -12.53 23.24
CA ALA A 80 -27.49 -12.75 23.74
C ALA A 80 -27.79 -14.25 23.96
N LEU A 81 -27.29 -15.15 23.11
CA LEU A 81 -27.38 -16.59 23.34
C LEU A 81 -26.59 -17.03 24.57
N ALA A 82 -25.35 -16.52 24.74
CA ALA A 82 -24.50 -16.85 25.87
C ALA A 82 -25.13 -16.39 27.21
N ARG A 83 -25.79 -15.23 27.23
CA ARG A 83 -26.49 -14.69 28.42
C ARG A 83 -27.89 -15.27 28.65
N GLY A 84 -28.37 -16.14 27.76
CA GLY A 84 -29.73 -16.71 27.85
C GLY A 84 -30.85 -15.71 27.55
N GLU A 85 -30.54 -14.55 26.97
CA GLU A 85 -31.51 -13.54 26.51
C GLU A 85 -32.26 -13.98 25.25
N LYS A 86 -31.59 -14.81 24.44
CA LYS A 86 -32.13 -15.48 23.27
C LYS A 86 -31.87 -16.98 23.36
N SER A 87 -32.59 -17.76 22.56
CA SER A 87 -32.36 -19.21 22.45
C SER A 87 -32.29 -19.63 20.99
N SER A 88 -31.51 -20.67 20.72
CA SER A 88 -31.38 -21.30 19.41
C SER A 88 -31.37 -22.82 19.61
N PRO A 89 -32.16 -23.60 18.85
CA PRO A 89 -32.05 -25.06 18.86
C PRO A 89 -30.77 -25.57 18.17
N MET A 90 -30.02 -24.71 17.45
CA MET A 90 -28.82 -25.09 16.70
C MET A 90 -27.50 -24.66 17.36
N VAL A 91 -27.52 -23.60 18.18
CA VAL A 91 -26.31 -23.05 18.82
C VAL A 91 -26.54 -22.93 20.33
N SER A 92 -25.80 -23.73 21.10
CA SER A 92 -25.81 -23.66 22.57
C SER A 92 -25.08 -22.42 23.09
N ALA A 93 -25.30 -22.08 24.37
CA ALA A 93 -24.57 -20.99 25.02
C ALA A 93 -23.05 -21.20 24.98
N GLU A 94 -22.57 -22.44 25.21
CA GLU A 94 -21.15 -22.77 25.11
C GLU A 94 -20.59 -22.60 23.69
N GLN A 95 -21.35 -23.02 22.67
CA GLN A 95 -20.98 -22.81 21.27
C GLN A 95 -20.98 -21.32 20.91
N ALA A 96 -21.88 -20.54 21.49
CA ALA A 96 -21.90 -19.09 21.28
C ALA A 96 -20.63 -18.42 21.83
N VAL A 97 -20.15 -18.82 23.03
CA VAL A 97 -18.87 -18.36 23.58
C VAL A 97 -17.69 -18.77 22.71
N TYR A 98 -17.68 -20.02 22.22
CA TYR A 98 -16.67 -20.47 21.26
C TYR A 98 -16.65 -19.60 20.00
N LEU A 99 -17.82 -19.37 19.38
CA LEU A 99 -17.94 -18.57 18.17
C LEU A 99 -17.55 -17.10 18.42
N LEU A 100 -17.86 -16.51 19.58
CA LEU A 100 -17.34 -15.20 19.97
C LEU A 100 -15.81 -15.17 20.00
N GLY A 101 -15.17 -16.23 20.52
CA GLY A 101 -13.72 -16.37 20.53
C GLY A 101 -13.08 -16.46 19.14
N THR A 102 -13.82 -16.89 18.11
CA THR A 102 -13.32 -16.99 16.73
C THR A 102 -13.35 -15.68 15.95
N MET A 103 -13.92 -14.60 16.49
CA MET A 103 -14.13 -13.35 15.76
C MET A 103 -12.87 -12.44 15.72
N GLY A 104 -11.76 -12.88 16.31
CA GLY A 104 -10.46 -12.22 16.28
C GLY A 104 -10.33 -11.00 17.20
N GLY A 105 -11.34 -10.13 17.24
CA GLY A 105 -11.36 -8.91 18.05
C GLY A 105 -12.53 -7.97 17.68
N GLY A 106 -12.68 -6.87 18.40
CA GLY A 106 -13.76 -5.89 18.16
C GLY A 106 -15.01 -6.17 18.99
N PHE A 107 -16.17 -6.36 18.35
CA PHE A 107 -17.48 -6.42 19.02
C PHE A 107 -17.67 -7.64 19.93
N ASN A 108 -16.81 -8.65 19.82
CA ASN A 108 -16.81 -9.85 20.66
C ASN A 108 -16.11 -9.66 22.02
N ILE A 109 -15.25 -8.65 22.17
CA ILE A 109 -14.37 -8.52 23.34
C ILE A 109 -15.15 -8.23 24.62
N ASP A 110 -15.97 -7.18 24.63
CA ASP A 110 -16.74 -6.80 25.83
C ASP A 110 -17.67 -7.93 26.30
N PRO A 111 -18.43 -8.62 25.42
CA PRO A 111 -19.18 -9.82 25.80
C PRO A 111 -18.34 -10.92 26.44
N LEU A 112 -17.14 -11.20 25.92
CA LEU A 112 -16.25 -12.19 26.50
C LEU A 112 -15.75 -11.78 27.89
N ILE A 113 -15.49 -10.48 28.12
CA ILE A 113 -15.08 -9.96 29.43
C ILE A 113 -16.21 -10.06 30.45
N GLU A 114 -17.45 -9.76 30.04
CA GLU A 114 -18.65 -9.92 30.89
C GLU A 114 -18.84 -11.38 31.32
N LEU A 115 -18.66 -12.33 30.39
CA LEU A 115 -18.82 -13.76 30.64
C LEU A 115 -17.78 -14.36 31.59
N LEU A 116 -16.71 -13.63 31.95
CA LEU A 116 -15.79 -14.05 33.01
C LEU A 116 -16.45 -14.14 34.38
N ASP A 117 -17.60 -13.47 34.58
CA ASP A 117 -18.36 -13.51 35.83
C ASP A 117 -19.44 -14.62 35.83
N ASP A 118 -19.64 -15.33 34.70
CA ASP A 118 -20.62 -16.41 34.58
C ASP A 118 -20.04 -17.75 35.05
N LEU A 119 -20.63 -18.37 36.07
CA LEU A 119 -20.10 -19.60 36.69
C LEU A 119 -20.02 -20.81 35.75
N GLN A 120 -20.80 -20.84 34.67
CA GLN A 120 -20.81 -21.96 33.71
C GLN A 120 -19.91 -21.67 32.50
N LEU A 121 -19.85 -20.42 32.06
CA LEU A 121 -19.19 -20.03 30.80
C LEU A 121 -17.81 -19.39 31.00
N CYS A 122 -17.46 -18.98 32.21
CA CYS A 122 -16.23 -18.20 32.48
C CYS A 122 -14.95 -18.87 32.01
N SER A 123 -14.82 -20.20 32.13
CA SER A 123 -13.62 -20.92 31.65
C SER A 123 -13.45 -20.81 30.14
N LYS A 124 -14.54 -20.93 29.37
CA LYS A 124 -14.50 -20.84 27.90
C LYS A 124 -14.25 -19.40 27.45
N ALA A 125 -14.83 -18.43 28.16
CA ALA A 125 -14.57 -17.02 27.91
C ALA A 125 -13.10 -16.65 28.19
N ALA A 126 -12.52 -17.17 29.27
CA ALA A 126 -11.11 -17.02 29.58
C ALA A 126 -10.21 -17.67 28.52
N ASP A 127 -10.52 -18.89 28.08
CA ASP A 127 -9.75 -19.56 27.01
C ASP A 127 -9.77 -18.77 25.69
N ALA A 128 -10.92 -18.19 25.34
CA ALA A 128 -11.08 -17.33 24.17
C ALA A 128 -10.26 -16.03 24.29
N LEU A 129 -10.34 -15.34 25.44
CA LEU A 129 -9.57 -14.12 25.67
C LEU A 129 -8.05 -14.38 25.73
N ALA A 130 -7.63 -15.50 26.32
CA ALA A 130 -6.22 -15.90 26.39
C ALA A 130 -5.59 -16.10 24.99
N ALA A 131 -6.39 -16.51 24.00
CA ALA A 131 -5.96 -16.64 22.60
C ALA A 131 -6.07 -15.34 21.79
N THR A 132 -6.77 -14.34 22.29
CA THR A 132 -7.09 -13.11 21.55
C THR A 132 -6.01 -12.04 21.77
N THR A 133 -5.45 -11.49 20.69
CA THR A 133 -4.41 -10.45 20.73
C THR A 133 -4.93 -9.04 20.47
N LEU A 134 -6.06 -8.90 19.74
CA LEU A 134 -6.70 -7.63 19.41
C LEU A 134 -7.51 -7.07 20.58
N ILE A 135 -6.86 -6.91 21.74
CA ILE A 135 -7.47 -6.49 23.01
C ILE A 135 -7.44 -4.96 23.18
N PHE A 136 -6.39 -4.30 22.69
CA PHE A 136 -6.22 -2.83 22.72
C PHE A 136 -6.62 -2.20 24.08
N ASP A 137 -7.57 -1.27 24.07
CA ASP A 137 -8.02 -0.53 25.26
C ASP A 137 -8.77 -1.43 26.27
N ALA A 138 -9.33 -2.55 25.82
CA ALA A 138 -10.01 -3.50 26.71
C ALA A 138 -9.03 -4.24 27.64
N PHE A 139 -7.72 -4.10 27.42
CA PHE A 139 -6.69 -4.66 28.30
C PHE A 139 -6.88 -4.19 29.75
N GLU A 140 -7.12 -2.90 29.96
CA GLU A 140 -7.25 -2.35 31.32
C GLU A 140 -8.46 -2.95 32.03
N LYS A 141 -9.58 -3.19 31.32
CA LYS A 141 -10.78 -3.83 31.89
C LYS A 141 -10.47 -5.24 32.42
N VAL A 142 -9.73 -6.05 31.65
CA VAL A 142 -9.34 -7.40 32.06
C VAL A 142 -8.32 -7.35 33.20
N PHE A 143 -7.35 -6.44 33.11
CA PHE A 143 -6.30 -6.28 34.12
C PHE A 143 -6.89 -5.86 35.48
N GLU A 144 -7.80 -4.89 35.51
CA GLU A 144 -8.49 -4.48 36.74
C GLU A 144 -9.35 -5.62 37.31
N LYS A 145 -10.09 -6.33 36.45
CA LYS A 145 -10.91 -7.49 36.86
C LYS A 145 -10.06 -8.63 37.45
N SER A 146 -8.81 -8.79 37.00
CA SER A 146 -7.88 -9.82 37.49
C SER A 146 -7.53 -9.69 38.98
N ALA A 147 -7.83 -8.56 39.62
CA ALA A 147 -7.62 -8.37 41.05
C ALA A 147 -8.57 -9.22 41.91
N VAL A 148 -9.75 -9.57 41.39
CA VAL A 148 -10.82 -10.25 42.14
C VAL A 148 -11.43 -11.45 41.43
N ASN A 149 -11.15 -11.66 40.13
CA ASN A 149 -11.66 -12.78 39.35
C ASN A 149 -10.50 -13.70 38.88
N ASN A 150 -10.53 -14.97 39.31
CA ASN A 150 -9.49 -15.95 39.01
C ASN A 150 -9.38 -16.28 37.51
N GLN A 151 -10.49 -16.22 36.76
CA GLN A 151 -10.48 -16.45 35.32
C GLN A 151 -9.82 -15.28 34.59
N ALA A 152 -10.13 -14.04 34.98
CA ALA A 152 -9.43 -12.85 34.48
C ALA A 152 -7.93 -12.88 34.82
N ARG A 153 -7.56 -13.36 36.02
CA ARG A 153 -6.15 -13.61 36.39
C ARG A 153 -5.49 -14.59 35.43
N GLY A 154 -6.13 -15.73 35.14
CA GLY A 154 -5.63 -16.70 34.17
C GLY A 154 -5.41 -16.14 32.77
N VAL A 155 -6.29 -15.22 32.31
CA VAL A 155 -6.11 -14.51 31.04
C VAL A 155 -4.86 -13.62 31.06
N ILE A 156 -4.67 -12.84 32.12
CA ILE A 156 -3.49 -11.98 32.30
C ILE A 156 -2.19 -12.82 32.32
N ASP A 157 -2.20 -13.94 33.04
CA ASP A 157 -1.04 -14.83 33.12
C ASP A 157 -0.74 -15.45 31.74
N ALA A 158 -1.77 -15.90 31.01
CA ALA A 158 -1.62 -16.43 29.66
C ALA A 158 -1.04 -15.41 28.67
N TRP A 159 -1.42 -14.13 28.75
CA TRP A 159 -0.81 -13.08 27.94
C TRP A 159 0.64 -12.82 28.33
N ALA A 160 0.96 -12.82 29.62
CA ALA A 160 2.33 -12.63 30.12
C ALA A 160 3.28 -13.78 29.71
N GLU A 161 2.74 -14.98 29.55
CA GLU A 161 3.43 -16.20 29.10
C GLU A 161 3.36 -16.44 27.58
N ALA A 162 2.79 -15.49 26.83
CA ALA A 162 2.62 -15.58 25.38
C ALA A 162 1.92 -16.87 24.91
N ALA A 163 0.91 -17.34 25.65
CA ALA A 163 0.17 -18.56 25.34
C ALA A 163 -0.45 -18.52 23.92
N TRP A 164 -0.91 -17.34 23.48
CA TRP A 164 -1.43 -17.11 22.12
C TRP A 164 -0.43 -17.50 21.02
N PHE A 165 0.87 -17.26 21.25
CA PHE A 165 1.96 -17.58 20.32
C PHE A 165 2.40 -19.04 20.47
N LEU A 166 2.51 -19.53 21.70
CA LEU A 166 2.97 -20.89 21.98
C LEU A 166 1.97 -21.97 21.52
N ARG A 167 0.67 -21.63 21.47
CA ARG A 167 -0.39 -22.50 20.91
C ARG A 167 -0.31 -22.64 19.39
N ALA A 168 0.31 -21.68 18.68
CA ALA A 168 0.47 -21.75 17.23
C ALA A 168 1.55 -22.80 16.86
N PRO A 169 1.33 -23.62 15.81
CA PRO A 169 2.31 -24.59 15.34
C PRO A 169 3.65 -23.94 15.01
N GLN A 170 4.76 -24.59 15.38
CA GLN A 170 6.09 -24.14 14.96
C GLN A 170 6.26 -24.31 13.45
N VAL A 171 7.10 -23.46 12.85
CA VAL A 171 7.51 -23.64 11.46
C VAL A 171 8.25 -24.97 11.34
N PRO A 172 7.83 -25.90 10.46
CA PRO A 172 8.44 -27.21 10.34
C PRO A 172 9.94 -27.13 9.99
N GLU A 173 10.71 -28.11 10.48
CA GLU A 173 12.12 -28.30 10.08
C GLU A 173 12.29 -28.54 8.58
N THR A 174 11.24 -29.04 7.93
CA THR A 174 11.24 -29.35 6.51
C THR A 174 9.89 -29.01 5.89
N ILE A 175 9.92 -28.28 4.78
CA ILE A 175 8.75 -27.91 3.99
C ILE A 175 8.93 -28.46 2.57
N THR A 176 8.01 -29.32 2.12
CA THR A 176 8.04 -29.89 0.77
C THR A 176 7.02 -29.17 -0.12
N VAL A 177 7.48 -28.61 -1.24
CA VAL A 177 6.67 -27.80 -2.16
C VAL A 177 6.92 -28.18 -3.61
N THR A 178 5.97 -27.91 -4.50
CA THR A 178 6.17 -27.95 -5.95
C THR A 178 6.40 -26.53 -6.48
N ALA A 179 7.49 -26.32 -7.21
CA ALA A 179 7.83 -25.03 -7.79
C ALA A 179 6.86 -24.66 -8.93
N PHE A 180 6.25 -23.49 -8.84
CA PHE A 180 5.60 -22.80 -9.95
C PHE A 180 6.50 -21.63 -10.36
N LYS A 181 7.33 -21.84 -11.38
CA LYS A 181 8.37 -20.90 -11.80
C LYS A 181 7.88 -20.02 -12.96
N VAL A 182 8.12 -18.73 -12.83
CA VAL A 182 7.89 -17.72 -13.87
C VAL A 182 9.19 -16.98 -14.14
N GLU A 183 9.68 -17.07 -15.38
CA GLU A 183 10.94 -16.44 -15.80
C GLU A 183 10.80 -14.91 -15.91
N GLY A 184 11.88 -14.18 -15.61
CA GLY A 184 12.04 -12.74 -15.77
C GLY A 184 11.61 -11.88 -14.57
N GLU A 185 11.30 -10.60 -14.84
CA GLU A 185 10.77 -9.65 -13.84
C GLU A 185 9.24 -9.73 -13.80
N ILE A 186 8.65 -10.12 -12.67
CA ILE A 186 7.20 -10.21 -12.44
C ILE A 186 6.74 -8.97 -11.67
N ASN A 187 5.96 -8.12 -12.33
CA ASN A 187 5.42 -6.89 -11.76
C ASN A 187 4.15 -7.18 -10.93
N THR A 188 3.81 -6.33 -9.96
CA THR A 188 2.52 -6.45 -9.26
C THR A 188 1.30 -6.30 -10.17
N ASP A 189 1.43 -5.70 -11.36
CA ASP A 189 0.38 -5.70 -12.38
C ASP A 189 0.18 -7.09 -13.02
N ASP A 190 1.21 -7.93 -13.09
CA ASP A 190 1.08 -9.32 -13.57
C ASP A 190 0.24 -10.16 -12.60
N PHE A 191 0.43 -9.95 -11.29
CA PHE A 191 -0.37 -10.62 -10.26
C PHE A 191 -1.78 -10.04 -10.11
N SER A 192 -1.92 -8.72 -10.33
CA SER A 192 -3.14 -7.96 -10.09
C SER A 192 -3.29 -6.87 -11.14
N PRO A 193 -3.83 -7.18 -12.33
CA PRO A 193 -3.90 -6.23 -13.45
C PRO A 193 -4.67 -4.95 -13.11
N ALA A 194 -4.21 -3.80 -13.63
CA ALA A 194 -4.87 -2.52 -13.37
C ALA A 194 -6.33 -2.48 -13.84
N SER A 195 -6.67 -3.16 -14.95
CA SER A 195 -8.04 -3.26 -15.48
C SER A 195 -9.01 -3.93 -14.50
N GLU A 196 -8.49 -4.79 -13.62
CA GLU A 196 -9.25 -5.56 -12.64
C GLU A 196 -9.25 -4.93 -11.24
N ALA A 197 -8.85 -3.67 -11.10
CA ALA A 197 -8.76 -3.01 -9.79
C ALA A 197 -10.09 -3.01 -8.99
N TRP A 198 -11.24 -3.03 -9.66
CA TRP A 198 -12.56 -3.08 -9.04
C TRP A 198 -12.84 -4.35 -8.25
N SER A 199 -12.26 -5.48 -8.65
CA SER A 199 -12.54 -6.78 -8.02
C SER A 199 -11.61 -7.07 -6.85
N ARG A 200 -10.60 -6.23 -6.59
CA ARG A 200 -9.59 -6.45 -5.53
C ARG A 200 -10.12 -6.81 -4.13
N PRO A 201 -11.24 -6.23 -3.63
CA PRO A 201 -11.79 -6.62 -2.33
C PRO A 201 -12.38 -8.03 -2.33
N ASP A 202 -12.76 -8.55 -3.50
CA ASP A 202 -13.24 -9.91 -3.70
C ASP A 202 -12.05 -10.80 -4.09
N ILE A 203 -11.23 -11.15 -3.10
CA ILE A 203 -9.94 -11.85 -3.30
C ILE A 203 -10.06 -13.07 -4.23
N PRO A 204 -11.03 -14.00 -4.03
CA PRO A 204 -11.14 -15.18 -4.89
C PRO A 204 -11.43 -14.82 -6.34
N LEU A 205 -12.34 -13.85 -6.57
CA LEU A 205 -12.66 -13.37 -7.91
C LEU A 205 -11.45 -12.69 -8.55
N HIS A 206 -10.77 -11.81 -7.82
CA HIS A 206 -9.61 -11.08 -8.33
C HIS A 206 -8.44 -12.01 -8.68
N ALA A 207 -8.23 -13.06 -7.89
CA ALA A 207 -7.19 -14.06 -8.10
C ALA A 207 -7.34 -14.85 -9.41
N THR A 208 -8.53 -14.84 -10.04
CA THR A 208 -8.73 -15.46 -11.36
C THR A 208 -8.00 -14.72 -12.49
N ALA A 209 -7.66 -13.44 -12.29
CA ALA A 209 -6.97 -12.62 -13.28
C ALA A 209 -5.45 -12.70 -13.21
N MET A 210 -4.89 -13.37 -12.20
CA MET A 210 -3.46 -13.47 -11.94
C MET A 210 -2.72 -14.10 -13.14
N LEU A 211 -1.65 -13.46 -13.60
CA LEU A 211 -0.72 -13.88 -14.66
C LEU A 211 -1.32 -14.06 -16.06
N ARG A 212 -2.60 -13.76 -16.29
CA ARG A 212 -3.29 -14.01 -17.58
C ARG A 212 -2.71 -13.27 -18.78
N ASN A 213 -2.00 -12.16 -18.55
CA ASN A 213 -1.34 -11.38 -19.60
C ASN A 213 0.07 -11.90 -19.92
N ARG A 214 0.59 -12.84 -19.12
CA ARG A 214 1.97 -13.37 -19.22
C ARG A 214 2.00 -14.85 -19.56
N ILE A 215 1.06 -15.61 -19.03
CA ILE A 215 0.91 -17.05 -19.22
C ILE A 215 -0.48 -17.28 -19.80
N GLU A 216 -0.60 -18.12 -20.82
CA GLU A 216 -1.88 -18.38 -21.50
C GLU A 216 -2.92 -19.01 -20.56
N LYS A 217 -2.50 -19.99 -19.76
CA LYS A 217 -3.37 -20.78 -18.87
C LYS A 217 -2.76 -20.97 -17.47
N PRO A 218 -2.56 -19.89 -16.71
CA PRO A 218 -1.83 -19.95 -15.44
C PRO A 218 -2.54 -20.80 -14.39
N LEU A 219 -3.88 -20.72 -14.31
CA LEU A 219 -4.66 -21.46 -13.33
C LEU A 219 -4.68 -22.97 -13.61
N GLU A 220 -4.78 -23.36 -14.89
CA GLU A 220 -4.70 -24.78 -15.30
C GLU A 220 -3.30 -25.34 -15.00
N THR A 221 -2.25 -24.58 -15.34
CA THR A 221 -0.85 -24.97 -15.04
C THR A 221 -0.66 -25.20 -13.53
N MET A 222 -1.13 -24.29 -12.68
CA MET A 222 -1.08 -24.48 -11.23
C MET A 222 -1.91 -25.68 -10.76
N ALA A 223 -3.07 -25.95 -11.38
CA ALA A 223 -3.89 -27.11 -11.04
C ALA A 223 -3.19 -28.43 -11.40
N GLU A 224 -2.50 -28.50 -12.53
CA GLU A 224 -1.68 -29.65 -12.93
C GLU A 224 -0.52 -29.89 -11.94
N LEU A 225 0.19 -28.83 -11.56
CA LEU A 225 1.29 -28.94 -10.59
C LEU A 225 0.83 -29.45 -9.22
N ARG A 226 -0.37 -29.03 -8.77
CA ARG A 226 -0.95 -29.52 -7.49
C ARG A 226 -1.24 -31.03 -7.49
N GLN A 227 -1.37 -31.68 -8.65
CA GLN A 227 -1.57 -33.13 -8.72
C GLN A 227 -0.38 -33.92 -8.19
N LYS A 228 0.80 -33.30 -8.03
CA LYS A 228 1.97 -33.90 -7.38
C LYS A 228 1.81 -34.08 -5.86
N GLY A 229 0.74 -33.55 -5.25
CA GLY A 229 0.40 -33.80 -3.84
C GLY A 229 1.14 -32.90 -2.83
N HIS A 230 1.82 -31.85 -3.30
CA HIS A 230 2.50 -30.87 -2.44
C HIS A 230 1.91 -29.46 -2.64
N PRO A 231 1.97 -28.58 -1.62
CA PRO A 231 1.69 -27.16 -1.78
C PRO A 231 2.57 -26.54 -2.88
N LEU A 232 2.07 -25.49 -3.53
CA LEU A 232 2.87 -24.75 -4.51
C LEU A 232 3.76 -23.73 -3.81
N ALA A 233 4.96 -23.53 -4.35
CA ALA A 233 5.79 -22.36 -4.05
C ALA A 233 5.98 -21.53 -5.33
N PHE A 234 5.84 -20.22 -5.22
CA PHE A 234 6.09 -19.33 -6.35
C PHE A 234 7.57 -19.04 -6.49
N VAL A 235 8.11 -19.13 -7.70
CA VAL A 235 9.54 -18.90 -8.00
C VAL A 235 9.66 -17.91 -9.15
N GLY A 236 10.51 -16.90 -9.03
CA GLY A 236 10.83 -16.01 -10.16
C GLY A 236 12.12 -15.23 -9.98
N ASP A 237 12.71 -14.72 -11.06
CA ASP A 237 14.02 -14.06 -10.98
C ASP A 237 13.94 -12.74 -10.20
N VAL A 238 12.98 -11.89 -10.55
CA VAL A 238 12.68 -10.64 -9.84
C VAL A 238 11.18 -10.57 -9.58
N VAL A 239 10.77 -10.47 -8.32
CA VAL A 239 9.36 -10.63 -7.92
C VAL A 239 8.82 -9.37 -7.25
N GLY A 240 7.66 -8.89 -7.72
CA GLY A 240 6.83 -7.91 -7.02
C GLY A 240 7.21 -6.45 -7.23
N THR A 241 7.89 -6.09 -8.32
CA THR A 241 8.20 -4.69 -8.63
C THR A 241 6.95 -3.88 -8.94
N GLY A 242 7.03 -2.54 -8.79
CA GLY A 242 5.97 -1.63 -9.22
C GLY A 242 5.05 -1.09 -8.10
N SER A 243 3.77 -1.41 -8.18
CA SER A 243 2.73 -0.83 -7.30
C SER A 243 2.65 -1.55 -5.94
N SER A 244 2.32 -0.81 -4.88
CA SER A 244 2.11 -1.34 -3.51
C SER A 244 0.78 -2.12 -3.32
N ARG A 245 0.11 -2.50 -4.41
CA ARG A 245 -1.22 -3.11 -4.35
C ARG A 245 -1.17 -4.46 -3.62
N LYS A 246 -1.77 -4.53 -2.42
CA LYS A 246 -1.84 -5.77 -1.63
C LYS A 246 -2.56 -6.90 -2.37
N SER A 247 -3.43 -6.56 -3.31
CA SER A 247 -4.11 -7.53 -4.19
C SER A 247 -3.15 -8.46 -4.93
N ALA A 248 -1.93 -8.02 -5.26
CA ALA A 248 -0.91 -8.90 -5.85
C ALA A 248 -0.54 -10.05 -4.90
N ALA A 249 -0.25 -9.72 -3.63
CA ALA A 249 0.02 -10.72 -2.60
C ALA A 249 -1.23 -11.55 -2.31
N ASN A 250 -2.41 -10.93 -2.16
CA ASN A 250 -3.66 -11.67 -1.91
C ASN A 250 -3.96 -12.69 -3.03
N SER A 251 -3.79 -12.32 -4.31
CA SER A 251 -4.02 -13.24 -5.44
C SER A 251 -3.01 -14.38 -5.46
N LEU A 252 -1.74 -14.09 -5.18
CA LEU A 252 -0.72 -15.13 -5.07
C LEU A 252 -1.04 -16.10 -3.92
N LEU A 253 -1.26 -15.58 -2.71
CA LEU A 253 -1.56 -16.37 -1.52
C LEU A 253 -2.91 -17.10 -1.60
N TRP A 254 -3.86 -16.60 -2.39
CA TRP A 254 -5.08 -17.33 -2.69
C TRP A 254 -4.77 -18.70 -3.32
N HIS A 255 -3.76 -18.75 -4.19
CA HIS A 255 -3.38 -19.96 -4.92
C HIS A 255 -2.36 -20.83 -4.19
N ILE A 256 -1.47 -20.25 -3.38
CA ILE A 256 -0.35 -20.99 -2.76
C ILE A 256 -0.42 -21.09 -1.23
N GLY A 257 -1.28 -20.29 -0.58
CA GLY A 257 -1.40 -20.24 0.87
C GLY A 257 -2.52 -21.11 1.43
N ASP A 258 -2.74 -20.94 2.73
CA ASP A 258 -3.66 -21.71 3.55
C ASP A 258 -4.88 -20.88 3.97
N ASP A 259 -6.01 -21.56 4.14
CA ASP A 259 -7.23 -20.94 4.67
C ASP A 259 -7.02 -20.46 6.12
N ILE A 260 -7.57 -19.28 6.43
CA ILE A 260 -7.57 -18.74 7.78
C ILE A 260 -8.84 -19.23 8.49
N PRO A 261 -8.75 -19.99 9.59
CA PRO A 261 -9.94 -20.48 10.30
C PRO A 261 -10.89 -19.34 10.64
N HIS A 262 -12.17 -19.52 10.31
CA HIS A 262 -13.27 -18.57 10.59
C HIS A 262 -13.19 -17.20 9.89
N VAL A 263 -12.19 -16.96 9.03
CA VAL A 263 -12.08 -15.74 8.23
C VAL A 263 -12.38 -16.07 6.76
N PRO A 264 -13.54 -15.66 6.23
CA PRO A 264 -13.93 -16.05 4.89
C PRO A 264 -13.10 -15.37 3.80
N ASN A 265 -12.76 -16.15 2.76
CA ASN A 265 -12.22 -15.67 1.49
C ASN A 265 -10.89 -14.90 1.59
N LYS A 266 -10.08 -15.24 2.60
CA LYS A 266 -8.71 -14.73 2.77
C LYS A 266 -7.80 -15.90 3.14
N ARG A 267 -6.58 -15.87 2.60
CA ARG A 267 -5.54 -16.86 2.85
C ARG A 267 -4.27 -16.20 3.36
N ARG A 268 -3.45 -16.97 4.05
CA ARG A 268 -2.14 -16.59 4.60
C ARG A 268 -1.11 -17.68 4.32
N GLY A 269 0.14 -17.50 4.71
CA GLY A 269 1.15 -18.57 4.53
C GLY A 269 1.65 -18.67 3.09
N GLY A 270 2.14 -19.84 2.71
CA GLY A 270 2.77 -20.08 1.40
C GLY A 270 4.25 -19.66 1.35
N VAL A 271 4.96 -20.17 0.34
CA VAL A 271 6.39 -19.91 0.11
C VAL A 271 6.58 -19.16 -1.19
N VAL A 272 7.37 -18.08 -1.14
CA VAL A 272 7.74 -17.28 -2.32
C VAL A 272 9.25 -17.18 -2.40
N MET A 273 9.84 -17.67 -3.47
CA MET A 273 11.27 -17.60 -3.73
C MET A 273 11.56 -16.62 -4.86
N GLY A 274 12.60 -15.80 -4.71
CA GLY A 274 13.07 -15.01 -5.82
C GLY A 274 14.55 -14.70 -5.76
N GLY A 275 15.18 -14.55 -6.94
CA GLY A 275 16.54 -14.00 -7.04
C GLY A 275 16.61 -12.61 -6.39
N LYS A 276 15.57 -11.81 -6.62
CA LYS A 276 15.30 -10.57 -5.90
C LYS A 276 13.80 -10.41 -5.64
N ILE A 277 13.43 -9.95 -4.45
CA ILE A 277 12.05 -9.60 -4.12
C ILE A 277 12.00 -8.10 -3.81
N ALA A 278 11.06 -7.38 -4.44
CA ALA A 278 10.91 -5.95 -4.21
C ALA A 278 10.50 -5.68 -2.75
N PRO A 279 11.10 -4.69 -2.05
CA PRO A 279 10.91 -4.50 -0.60
C PRO A 279 9.46 -4.38 -0.14
N ILE A 280 8.63 -3.61 -0.85
CA ILE A 280 7.20 -3.44 -0.49
C ILE A 280 6.44 -4.76 -0.63
N PHE A 281 6.77 -5.56 -1.65
CA PHE A 281 6.13 -6.84 -1.89
C PHE A 281 6.59 -7.88 -0.85
N PHE A 282 7.89 -7.90 -0.54
CA PHE A 282 8.47 -8.70 0.54
C PHE A 282 7.71 -8.47 1.85
N THR A 283 7.61 -7.21 2.29
CA THR A 283 6.85 -6.84 3.47
C THR A 283 5.37 -7.21 3.40
N SER A 284 4.73 -7.09 2.23
CA SER A 284 3.33 -7.49 2.06
C SER A 284 3.12 -9.00 2.23
N LEU A 285 4.11 -9.81 1.88
CA LEU A 285 4.11 -11.27 2.09
C LEU A 285 4.34 -11.62 3.56
N GLU A 286 5.33 -10.99 4.21
CA GLU A 286 5.62 -11.15 5.65
C GLU A 286 4.41 -10.78 6.53
N ASP A 287 3.80 -9.63 6.25
CA ASP A 287 2.61 -9.15 6.97
C ASP A 287 1.43 -10.12 6.81
N ALA A 288 1.39 -10.88 5.72
CA ALA A 288 0.37 -11.90 5.44
C ALA A 288 0.80 -13.32 5.86
N GLY A 289 1.90 -13.48 6.59
CA GLY A 289 2.36 -14.76 7.16
C GLY A 289 3.00 -15.72 6.15
N ALA A 290 3.30 -15.27 4.95
CA ALA A 290 4.06 -16.05 3.97
C ALA A 290 5.55 -16.11 4.35
N LEU A 291 6.27 -17.07 3.78
CA LEU A 291 7.72 -17.18 3.89
C LEU A 291 8.39 -16.72 2.57
N PRO A 292 8.73 -15.43 2.43
CA PRO A 292 9.54 -14.95 1.32
C PRO A 292 11.03 -15.29 1.53
N ILE A 293 11.68 -15.82 0.49
CA ILE A 293 13.09 -16.25 0.51
C ILE A 293 13.81 -15.62 -0.69
N GLU A 294 14.80 -14.76 -0.43
CA GLU A 294 15.74 -14.31 -1.47
C GLU A 294 16.89 -15.33 -1.60
N CYS A 295 17.02 -15.98 -2.75
CA CYS A 295 18.04 -17.00 -3.03
C CYS A 295 18.31 -17.13 -4.54
N ASP A 296 19.39 -17.81 -4.93
CA ASP A 296 19.61 -18.13 -6.35
C ASP A 296 18.56 -19.13 -6.84
N VAL A 297 17.74 -18.71 -7.81
CA VAL A 297 16.65 -19.51 -8.39
C VAL A 297 17.00 -20.12 -9.74
N SER A 298 18.22 -19.90 -10.24
CA SER A 298 18.63 -20.37 -11.58
C SER A 298 18.68 -21.89 -11.70
N GLY A 299 18.91 -22.60 -10.59
CA GLY A 299 18.93 -24.06 -10.51
C GLY A 299 17.58 -24.71 -10.24
N ILE A 300 16.49 -23.94 -10.21
CA ILE A 300 15.12 -24.43 -9.97
C ILE A 300 14.35 -24.38 -11.28
N GLU A 301 13.66 -25.47 -11.63
CA GLU A 301 12.80 -25.55 -12.82
C GLU A 301 11.31 -25.58 -12.45
N ASN A 302 10.46 -25.20 -13.39
CA ASN A 302 9.01 -25.27 -13.18
C ASN A 302 8.58 -26.73 -12.98
N GLY A 303 7.89 -26.98 -11.87
CA GLY A 303 7.41 -28.30 -11.47
C GLY A 303 8.39 -29.11 -10.63
N ASP A 304 9.59 -28.62 -10.32
CA ASP A 304 10.48 -29.29 -9.38
C ASP A 304 9.80 -29.49 -8.02
N VAL A 305 10.02 -30.66 -7.40
CA VAL A 305 9.65 -30.88 -6.01
C VAL A 305 10.84 -30.47 -5.15
N LEU A 306 10.64 -29.50 -4.27
CA LEU A 306 11.69 -28.90 -3.45
C LEU A 306 11.47 -29.23 -1.98
N VAL A 307 12.58 -29.52 -1.30
CA VAL A 307 12.67 -29.70 0.15
C VAL A 307 13.40 -28.49 0.72
N ILE A 308 12.66 -27.64 1.42
CA ILE A 308 13.18 -26.43 2.05
C ILE A 308 13.44 -26.74 3.52
N ARG A 309 14.62 -26.40 4.02
CA ARG A 309 15.02 -26.50 5.43
C ARG A 309 15.19 -25.08 6.00
N PRO A 310 14.12 -24.44 6.52
CA PRO A 310 14.16 -23.01 6.85
C PRO A 310 15.20 -22.66 7.91
N HIS A 311 15.42 -23.53 8.89
CA HIS A 311 16.37 -23.32 9.98
C HIS A 311 17.83 -23.55 9.56
N GLU A 312 18.06 -24.34 8.51
CA GLU A 312 19.39 -24.62 7.96
C GLU A 312 19.77 -23.69 6.81
N GLY A 313 18.79 -23.06 6.15
CA GLY A 313 19.03 -22.16 5.01
C GLY A 313 19.34 -22.88 3.70
N VAL A 314 18.76 -24.07 3.48
CA VAL A 314 19.07 -24.92 2.32
C VAL A 314 17.79 -25.34 1.58
N ILE A 315 17.89 -25.40 0.25
CA ILE A 315 16.84 -25.93 -0.64
C ILE A 315 17.44 -27.07 -1.47
N GLU A 316 16.79 -28.24 -1.41
CA GLU A 316 17.18 -29.45 -2.15
C GLU A 316 16.09 -29.84 -3.15
N ASN A 317 16.46 -30.35 -4.31
CA ASN A 317 15.52 -30.99 -5.22
C ASN A 317 15.23 -32.42 -4.71
N ALA A 318 13.95 -32.74 -4.45
CA ALA A 318 13.53 -33.98 -3.80
C ALA A 318 13.84 -35.23 -4.64
N ASP A 319 13.78 -35.11 -5.98
CA ASP A 319 13.99 -36.23 -6.89
C ASP A 319 15.48 -36.59 -7.02
N THR A 320 16.36 -35.59 -6.91
CA THR A 320 17.82 -35.76 -7.11
C THR A 320 18.63 -35.76 -5.81
N GLY A 321 18.08 -35.24 -4.71
CA GLY A 321 18.79 -35.00 -3.46
C GLY A 321 19.88 -33.93 -3.53
N LYS A 322 19.94 -33.16 -4.64
CA LYS A 322 20.95 -32.12 -4.84
C LYS A 322 20.50 -30.79 -4.25
N THR A 323 21.38 -30.11 -3.53
CA THR A 323 21.21 -28.70 -3.14
C THR A 323 21.12 -27.82 -4.39
N VAL A 324 20.00 -27.10 -4.53
CA VAL A 324 19.75 -26.18 -5.65
C VAL A 324 19.94 -24.73 -5.24
N ALA A 325 19.79 -24.40 -3.95
CA ALA A 325 20.03 -23.06 -3.42
C ALA A 325 20.39 -23.10 -1.93
N GLU A 326 21.18 -22.11 -1.51
CA GLU A 326 21.42 -21.76 -0.11
C GLU A 326 20.91 -20.34 0.15
N PHE A 327 20.44 -20.06 1.36
CA PHE A 327 19.86 -18.77 1.72
C PHE A 327 20.05 -18.43 3.19
N SER A 328 19.90 -17.14 3.50
CA SER A 328 19.82 -16.63 4.87
C SER A 328 18.48 -15.94 5.07
N LEU A 329 17.77 -16.27 6.14
CA LEU A 329 16.52 -15.61 6.49
C LEU A 329 16.78 -14.16 6.95
N LYS A 330 16.01 -13.23 6.38
CA LYS A 330 16.00 -11.81 6.75
C LYS A 330 14.56 -11.34 6.79
N PRO A 331 14.08 -10.71 7.88
CA PRO A 331 14.77 -10.51 9.15
C PRO A 331 14.94 -11.83 9.92
N ALA A 332 15.75 -11.81 10.99
CA ALA A 332 15.94 -12.98 11.88
C ALA A 332 14.63 -13.41 12.59
N THR A 333 13.64 -12.53 12.63
CA THR A 333 12.32 -12.76 13.24
C THR A 333 11.33 -13.46 12.32
N ILE A 334 11.66 -13.68 11.03
CA ILE A 334 10.69 -14.13 10.03
C ILE A 334 10.00 -15.46 10.39
N LEU A 335 10.66 -16.37 11.11
CA LEU A 335 10.03 -17.63 11.54
C LEU A 335 9.00 -17.42 12.64
N ASP A 336 9.21 -16.46 13.55
CA ASP A 336 8.20 -16.05 14.52
C ASP A 336 7.02 -15.36 13.83
N GLU A 337 7.30 -14.60 12.77
CA GLU A 337 6.27 -13.92 11.97
C GLU A 337 5.38 -14.94 11.25
N VAL A 338 5.96 -15.94 10.58
CA VAL A 338 5.22 -17.05 9.97
C VAL A 338 4.41 -17.82 11.02
N ARG A 339 5.02 -18.14 12.17
CA ARG A 339 4.33 -18.83 13.27
C ARG A 339 3.12 -18.06 13.80
N ALA A 340 3.25 -16.74 13.96
CA ALA A 340 2.16 -15.88 14.40
C ALA A 340 1.06 -15.71 13.32
N GLY A 341 1.29 -16.20 12.10
CA GLY A 341 0.41 -16.02 10.95
C GLY A 341 0.54 -14.65 10.29
N GLY A 342 1.68 -13.98 10.50
CA GLY A 342 2.05 -12.70 9.94
C GLY A 342 2.84 -11.82 10.91
N ARG A 343 3.65 -10.92 10.36
CA ARG A 343 4.40 -9.92 11.14
C ARG A 343 3.50 -8.99 11.95
N ILE A 344 2.37 -8.56 11.39
CA ILE A 344 1.39 -7.70 12.08
C ILE A 344 0.80 -8.41 13.32
N PRO A 345 0.22 -9.63 13.20
CA PRO A 345 -0.19 -10.42 14.37
C PRO A 345 0.91 -10.59 15.41
N LEU A 346 2.15 -10.87 14.99
CA LEU A 346 3.30 -11.00 15.90
C LEU A 346 3.52 -9.72 16.72
N ILE A 347 3.56 -8.56 16.05
CA ILE A 347 3.81 -7.28 16.72
C ILE A 347 2.71 -6.99 17.74
N ILE A 348 1.43 -7.12 17.35
CA ILE A 348 0.30 -6.87 18.25
C ILE A 348 0.37 -7.78 19.48
N GLY A 349 0.55 -9.09 19.28
CA GLY A 349 0.61 -10.05 20.36
C GLY A 349 1.84 -9.86 21.26
N ARG A 350 3.01 -9.55 20.67
CA ARG A 350 4.24 -9.26 21.42
C ARG A 350 4.08 -8.00 22.27
N THR A 351 3.52 -6.93 21.71
CA THR A 351 3.24 -5.69 22.47
C THR A 351 2.25 -5.96 23.61
N LEU A 352 1.21 -6.77 23.39
CA LEU A 352 0.30 -7.20 24.46
C LEU A 352 1.04 -7.96 25.58
N THR A 353 1.87 -8.94 25.22
CA THR A 353 2.69 -9.69 26.18
C THR A 353 3.63 -8.76 26.95
N GLU A 354 4.35 -7.87 26.28
CA GLU A 354 5.29 -6.93 26.92
C GLU A 354 4.59 -5.93 27.83
N LYS A 355 3.45 -5.37 27.40
CA LYS A 355 2.61 -4.50 28.23
C LYS A 355 2.17 -5.23 29.49
N THR A 356 1.69 -6.47 29.35
CA THR A 356 1.23 -7.30 30.47
C THR A 356 2.34 -7.57 31.47
N ARG A 357 3.51 -8.04 30.98
CA ARG A 357 4.68 -8.32 31.81
C ARG A 357 5.17 -7.07 32.55
N THR A 358 5.22 -5.93 31.88
CA THR A 358 5.60 -4.65 32.48
C THR A 358 4.65 -4.27 33.62
N ARG A 359 3.33 -4.42 33.42
CA ARG A 359 2.32 -4.13 34.45
C ARG A 359 2.38 -5.10 35.64
N LEU A 360 2.81 -6.34 35.41
CA LEU A 360 3.08 -7.33 36.45
C LEU A 360 4.48 -7.18 37.09
N ALA A 361 5.27 -6.17 36.68
CA ALA A 361 6.66 -5.98 37.11
C ALA A 361 7.57 -7.20 36.82
N LEU A 362 7.28 -7.94 35.75
CA LEU A 362 8.11 -9.03 35.25
C LEU A 362 9.18 -8.50 34.29
N GLY A 363 10.29 -9.22 34.16
CA GLY A 363 11.31 -8.92 33.15
C GLY A 363 10.80 -9.12 31.71
N PRO A 364 11.50 -8.58 30.69
CA PRO A 364 11.16 -8.79 29.28
C PRO A 364 11.00 -10.27 28.91
N SER A 365 10.16 -10.58 27.94
CA SER A 365 9.99 -11.96 27.47
C SER A 365 11.26 -12.47 26.77
N GLU A 366 11.55 -13.77 26.93
CA GLU A 366 12.60 -14.51 26.21
C GLU A 366 12.00 -15.46 25.16
N ILE A 367 10.67 -15.49 25.01
CA ILE A 367 9.96 -16.40 24.10
C ILE A 367 10.15 -16.02 22.64
N PHE A 368 10.23 -14.72 22.35
CA PHE A 368 10.30 -14.20 20.99
C PHE A 368 11.76 -14.01 20.56
N CYS A 369 12.04 -14.34 19.31
CA CYS A 369 13.25 -13.93 18.63
C CYS A 369 13.33 -12.39 18.63
N ARG A 370 14.50 -11.86 18.97
CA ARG A 370 14.73 -10.41 19.05
C ARG A 370 15.36 -9.92 17.75
N PRO A 371 14.92 -8.76 17.22
CA PRO A 371 15.60 -8.15 16.09
C PRO A 371 17.07 -7.90 16.41
N VAL A 372 17.94 -8.23 15.46
CA VAL A 372 19.37 -7.96 15.58
C VAL A 372 19.57 -6.45 15.64
N GLN A 373 20.13 -5.96 16.73
CA GLN A 373 20.48 -4.55 16.85
C GLN A 373 21.85 -4.31 16.22
N PRO A 374 22.01 -3.36 15.31
CA PRO A 374 23.32 -3.03 14.75
C PRO A 374 24.26 -2.52 15.85
N GLY A 375 25.56 -2.68 15.63
CA GLY A 375 26.59 -2.21 16.56
C GLY A 375 26.55 -0.68 16.77
N LYS A 376 27.09 -0.22 17.90
CA LYS A 376 27.23 1.22 18.16
C LYS A 376 28.25 1.82 17.18
N SER A 377 27.88 2.93 16.54
CA SER A 377 28.79 3.75 15.71
C SER A 377 28.96 5.12 16.34
N PRO A 378 30.20 5.66 16.42
CA PRO A 378 30.46 7.00 16.95
C PRO A 378 30.13 8.12 15.94
N ARG A 379 29.82 7.79 14.68
CA ARG A 379 29.56 8.79 13.62
C ARG A 379 28.21 9.46 13.77
N GLY A 380 27.99 10.61 13.16
CA GLY A 380 26.67 11.25 13.10
C GLY A 380 25.60 10.46 12.33
N TYR A 381 24.39 11.01 12.27
CA TYR A 381 23.22 10.47 11.61
C TYR A 381 22.90 11.21 10.31
N THR A 382 22.40 10.48 9.31
CA THR A 382 21.81 11.11 8.12
C THR A 382 20.50 11.83 8.46
N LEU A 383 19.97 12.64 7.53
CA LEU A 383 18.72 13.36 7.77
C LEU A 383 17.56 12.38 7.98
N ALA A 384 17.46 11.34 7.15
CA ALA A 384 16.46 10.30 7.30
C ALA A 384 16.55 9.58 8.65
N GLN A 385 17.78 9.26 9.10
CA GLN A 385 18.02 8.62 10.39
C GLN A 385 17.57 9.50 11.57
N LYS A 386 17.78 10.82 11.49
CA LYS A 386 17.29 11.76 12.51
C LYS A 386 15.78 11.89 12.51
N MET A 387 15.14 11.97 11.33
CA MET A 387 13.67 12.04 11.24
C MET A 387 13.01 10.80 11.86
N VAL A 388 13.49 9.61 11.52
CA VAL A 388 13.00 8.35 12.11
C VAL A 388 13.34 8.27 13.60
N GLY A 389 14.55 8.68 13.99
CA GLY A 389 14.97 8.81 15.39
C GLY A 389 13.99 9.63 16.21
N ARG A 390 13.68 10.85 15.75
CA ARG A 390 12.76 11.77 16.42
C ARG A 390 11.38 11.16 16.59
N ALA A 391 10.87 10.45 15.57
CA ALA A 391 9.59 9.75 15.64
C ALA A 391 9.59 8.56 16.62
N CYS A 392 10.77 8.06 17.01
CA CYS A 392 10.96 7.04 18.05
C CYS A 392 11.42 7.61 19.40
N GLY A 393 11.52 8.94 19.56
CA GLY A 393 12.05 9.56 20.78
C GLY A 393 13.56 9.37 20.99
N LYS A 394 14.33 9.25 19.90
CA LYS A 394 15.80 9.07 19.87
C LYS A 394 16.45 10.15 19.01
N ASP A 395 17.77 10.34 19.14
CA ASP A 395 18.53 11.27 18.27
C ASP A 395 18.65 10.76 16.82
N GLY A 396 18.63 9.43 16.64
CA GLY A 396 18.70 8.79 15.34
C GLY A 396 18.49 7.27 15.42
N VAL A 397 18.21 6.64 14.27
CA VAL A 397 18.12 5.18 14.11
C VAL A 397 19.15 4.73 13.08
N ARG A 398 19.89 3.65 13.36
CA ARG A 398 20.95 3.16 12.46
C ARG A 398 20.40 2.19 11.40
N PRO A 399 21.03 2.08 10.23
CA PRO A 399 20.64 1.06 9.25
C PRO A 399 20.68 -0.36 9.84
N GLY A 400 19.69 -1.17 9.49
CA GLY A 400 19.47 -2.51 10.05
C GLY A 400 18.83 -2.53 11.44
N GLN A 401 18.61 -1.38 12.07
CA GLN A 401 17.94 -1.31 13.37
C GLN A 401 16.42 -1.38 13.20
N TYR A 402 15.79 -2.35 13.86
CA TYR A 402 14.33 -2.36 14.04
C TYR A 402 13.89 -1.17 14.92
N CYS A 403 12.86 -0.46 14.47
CA CYS A 403 12.24 0.64 15.18
C CYS A 403 10.74 0.75 14.85
N GLU A 404 10.03 1.53 15.66
CA GLU A 404 8.58 1.73 15.55
C GLU A 404 8.27 3.24 15.53
N PRO A 405 8.59 3.96 14.44
CA PRO A 405 8.33 5.40 14.35
C PRO A 405 6.84 5.72 14.48
N LYS A 406 6.53 6.80 15.21
CA LYS A 406 5.19 7.39 15.23
C LYS A 406 4.77 7.84 13.83
N MET A 407 3.57 7.43 13.41
CA MET A 407 2.97 7.81 12.14
C MET A 407 2.17 9.10 12.30
N THR A 408 2.72 10.20 11.78
CA THR A 408 2.10 11.53 11.87
C THR A 408 1.08 11.75 10.76
N THR A 409 1.31 11.19 9.57
CA THR A 409 0.39 11.33 8.44
C THR A 409 0.29 10.01 7.67
N VAL A 410 -0.93 9.55 7.41
CA VAL A 410 -1.22 8.33 6.65
C VAL A 410 -2.12 8.65 5.46
N GLY A 411 -1.68 8.27 4.25
CA GLY A 411 -2.44 8.46 3.01
C GLY A 411 -3.14 7.19 2.51
N SER A 412 -4.34 7.34 1.96
CA SER A 412 -5.11 6.27 1.30
C SER A 412 -5.79 6.78 0.02
N GLN A 413 -5.90 5.92 -0.98
CA GLN A 413 -6.54 6.20 -2.27
C GLN A 413 -7.57 5.13 -2.62
N ASP A 414 -8.35 5.34 -3.65
CA ASP A 414 -9.61 4.63 -3.93
C ASP A 414 -9.48 3.26 -4.61
N THR A 415 -8.29 2.86 -5.03
CA THR A 415 -8.01 1.52 -5.59
C THR A 415 -7.30 0.58 -4.61
N THR A 416 -6.70 1.13 -3.55
CA THR A 416 -6.14 0.36 -2.41
C THR A 416 -6.99 0.51 -1.16
N GLY A 417 -7.71 1.63 -1.02
CA GLY A 417 -8.55 1.97 0.12
C GLY A 417 -9.62 0.94 0.46
N PRO A 418 -10.29 0.28 -0.51
CA PRO A 418 -11.19 -0.83 -0.20
C PRO A 418 -10.49 -2.00 0.51
N MET A 419 -9.27 -2.36 0.10
CA MET A 419 -8.48 -3.36 0.82
C MET A 419 -8.04 -2.84 2.19
N THR A 420 -7.58 -1.59 2.27
CA THR A 420 -7.19 -0.97 3.55
C THR A 420 -8.36 -0.93 4.54
N ARG A 421 -9.58 -0.66 4.08
CA ARG A 421 -10.82 -0.73 4.87
C ARG A 421 -11.03 -2.14 5.42
N ASP A 422 -10.86 -3.16 4.58
CA ASP A 422 -11.10 -4.55 4.99
C ASP A 422 -10.03 -5.01 6.00
N GLU A 423 -8.76 -4.61 5.81
CA GLU A 423 -7.70 -4.84 6.81
C GLU A 423 -7.97 -4.07 8.12
N LEU A 424 -8.48 -2.83 8.07
CA LEU A 424 -8.88 -2.06 9.26
C LEU A 424 -10.04 -2.72 10.03
N LYS A 425 -10.98 -3.36 9.32
CA LYS A 425 -12.07 -4.12 9.94
C LYS A 425 -11.52 -5.32 10.69
N GLU A 426 -10.65 -6.11 10.05
CA GLU A 426 -10.01 -7.27 10.66
C GLU A 426 -9.12 -6.90 11.87
N LEU A 427 -8.43 -5.76 11.81
CA LEU A 427 -7.68 -5.19 12.93
C LEU A 427 -8.55 -4.60 14.05
N ALA A 428 -9.87 -4.74 13.95
CA ALA A 428 -10.84 -4.21 14.91
C ALA A 428 -10.71 -2.67 15.15
N CYS A 429 -10.27 -1.92 14.13
CA CYS A 429 -10.07 -0.48 14.25
C CYS A 429 -11.40 0.28 14.24
N LEU A 430 -11.79 0.83 15.39
CA LEU A 430 -12.96 1.71 15.55
C LEU A 430 -12.62 3.20 15.40
N GLN A 431 -11.37 3.57 15.64
CA GLN A 431 -10.84 4.93 15.48
C GLN A 431 -9.37 4.87 15.07
N PHE A 432 -8.91 5.87 14.32
CA PHE A 432 -7.48 6.03 14.04
C PHE A 432 -6.72 6.63 15.21
N ASN A 433 -5.52 6.11 15.45
CA ASN A 433 -4.56 6.65 16.41
C ASN A 433 -3.42 7.43 15.74
N ALA A 434 -3.23 7.30 14.43
CA ALA A 434 -2.36 8.21 13.68
C ALA A 434 -2.93 9.64 13.70
N ASP A 435 -2.04 10.65 13.81
CA ASP A 435 -2.44 12.05 13.97
C ASP A 435 -3.30 12.59 12.81
N LEU A 436 -3.15 12.04 11.59
CA LEU A 436 -4.00 12.34 10.44
C LEU A 436 -4.03 11.16 9.48
N VAL A 437 -5.23 10.74 9.10
CA VAL A 437 -5.46 9.75 8.03
C VAL A 437 -6.30 10.40 6.95
N MET A 438 -5.83 10.40 5.70
CA MET A 438 -6.52 11.02 4.57
C MET A 438 -6.89 9.99 3.49
N GLN A 439 -8.13 10.01 3.03
CA GLN A 439 -8.63 9.22 1.91
C GLN A 439 -8.96 10.11 0.71
N SER A 440 -8.48 9.74 -0.47
CA SER A 440 -8.81 10.40 -1.75
C SER A 440 -9.66 9.51 -2.68
N PHE A 441 -10.24 10.11 -3.71
CA PHE A 441 -11.00 9.43 -4.77
C PHE A 441 -10.51 9.87 -6.15
N CYS A 442 -9.27 9.52 -6.48
CA CYS A 442 -8.56 10.09 -7.62
C CYS A 442 -8.30 9.12 -8.77
N HIS A 443 -8.38 7.81 -8.53
CA HIS A 443 -8.11 6.79 -9.55
C HIS A 443 -9.37 6.29 -10.25
N THR A 444 -10.54 6.49 -9.64
CA THR A 444 -11.82 5.94 -10.12
C THR A 444 -12.89 7.00 -10.42
N ALA A 445 -12.59 8.29 -10.22
CA ALA A 445 -13.58 9.36 -10.33
C ALA A 445 -13.96 9.75 -11.76
N ALA A 446 -13.13 9.48 -12.77
CA ALA A 446 -13.35 9.97 -14.12
C ALA A 446 -14.43 9.18 -14.88
N TYR A 447 -14.39 7.84 -14.78
CA TYR A 447 -15.34 6.94 -15.47
C TYR A 447 -15.81 5.82 -14.52
N PRO A 448 -16.50 6.15 -13.42
CA PRO A 448 -16.81 5.19 -12.38
C PRO A 448 -17.80 4.13 -12.87
N ARG A 449 -17.51 2.85 -12.56
CA ARG A 449 -18.50 1.77 -12.65
C ARG A 449 -19.46 1.84 -11.46
N THR A 450 -20.57 1.10 -11.53
CA THR A 450 -21.50 0.97 -10.39
C THR A 450 -20.80 0.52 -9.10
N VAL A 451 -19.83 -0.39 -9.20
CA VAL A 451 -19.03 -0.84 -8.04
C VAL A 451 -18.13 0.28 -7.50
N ASP A 452 -17.59 1.14 -8.36
CA ASP A 452 -16.76 2.26 -7.96
C ASP A 452 -17.59 3.33 -7.22
N ILE A 453 -18.82 3.61 -7.68
CA ILE A 453 -19.74 4.56 -7.00
C ILE A 453 -20.07 4.07 -5.58
N LYS A 454 -20.51 2.81 -5.45
CA LYS A 454 -20.81 2.20 -4.13
C LYS A 454 -19.58 2.20 -3.22
N MET A 455 -18.41 1.91 -3.79
CA MET A 455 -17.15 1.96 -3.07
C MET A 455 -16.85 3.37 -2.56
N GLN A 456 -16.98 4.40 -3.42
CA GLN A 456 -16.70 5.79 -3.07
C GLN A 456 -17.56 6.26 -1.90
N GLU A 457 -18.86 5.99 -1.93
CA GLU A 457 -19.80 6.32 -0.85
C GLU A 457 -19.44 5.60 0.45
N SER A 458 -19.26 4.28 0.39
CA SER A 458 -18.98 3.46 1.57
C SER A 458 -17.64 3.82 2.24
N LEU A 459 -16.60 4.08 1.44
CA LEU A 459 -15.27 4.38 1.93
C LEU A 459 -15.20 5.79 2.52
N HIS A 460 -15.92 6.76 1.94
CA HIS A 460 -16.03 8.10 2.49
C HIS A 460 -16.61 8.07 3.91
N GLN A 461 -17.72 7.34 4.11
CA GLN A 461 -18.34 7.18 5.44
C GLN A 461 -17.42 6.43 6.42
N PHE A 462 -16.82 5.33 5.97
CA PHE A 462 -15.96 4.49 6.81
C PHE A 462 -14.77 5.26 7.41
N ILE A 463 -14.15 6.13 6.61
CA ILE A 463 -13.01 6.96 7.02
C ILE A 463 -13.47 8.07 7.97
N LYS A 464 -14.59 8.75 7.68
CA LYS A 464 -15.13 9.82 8.55
C LYS A 464 -15.53 9.30 9.93
N GLN A 465 -16.16 8.12 10.00
CA GLN A 465 -16.54 7.49 11.27
C GLN A 465 -15.34 7.21 12.18
N ARG A 466 -14.14 7.08 11.60
CA ARG A 466 -12.86 6.86 12.32
C ARG A 466 -12.06 8.15 12.55
N LYS A 467 -12.70 9.31 12.36
CA LYS A 467 -12.10 10.65 12.46
C LYS A 467 -11.04 10.95 11.38
N GLY A 468 -11.09 10.26 10.24
CA GLY A 468 -10.22 10.56 9.10
C GLY A 468 -10.74 11.73 8.25
N VAL A 469 -9.87 12.25 7.39
CA VAL A 469 -10.19 13.24 6.36
C VAL A 469 -10.52 12.51 5.06
N ALA A 470 -11.78 12.52 4.64
CA ALA A 470 -12.19 11.93 3.36
C ALA A 470 -12.50 13.04 2.35
N LEU A 471 -11.78 13.03 1.23
CA LEU A 471 -12.05 13.89 0.07
C LEU A 471 -13.29 13.41 -0.70
N HIS A 472 -13.62 14.07 -1.80
CA HIS A 472 -14.70 13.70 -2.72
C HIS A 472 -14.16 13.29 -4.11
N PRO A 473 -14.88 12.44 -4.84
CA PRO A 473 -14.62 12.21 -6.26
C PRO A 473 -14.57 13.54 -7.02
N GLY A 474 -13.51 13.75 -7.81
CA GLY A 474 -13.27 14.99 -8.56
C GLY A 474 -12.46 16.06 -7.83
N ASP A 475 -12.10 15.86 -6.55
CA ASP A 475 -11.15 16.74 -5.86
C ASP A 475 -9.74 16.67 -6.44
N GLY A 476 -9.37 15.51 -6.96
CA GLY A 476 -8.11 15.24 -7.61
C GLY A 476 -7.14 14.39 -6.79
N ILE A 477 -5.89 14.37 -7.25
CA ILE A 477 -4.84 13.41 -6.92
C ILE A 477 -4.49 13.42 -5.43
N ILE A 478 -4.38 12.22 -4.85
CA ILE A 478 -4.04 11.98 -3.44
C ILE A 478 -2.89 12.87 -2.96
N HIS A 479 -1.74 12.82 -3.61
CA HIS A 479 -0.52 13.44 -3.10
C HIS A 479 -0.54 14.96 -3.20
N SER A 480 -1.25 15.51 -4.20
CA SER A 480 -1.49 16.94 -4.30
C SER A 480 -2.27 17.49 -3.10
N TRP A 481 -3.12 16.68 -2.47
CA TRP A 481 -3.82 17.03 -1.23
C TRP A 481 -3.03 16.63 0.02
N LEU A 482 -2.54 15.39 0.09
CA LEU A 482 -1.83 14.84 1.24
C LEU A 482 -0.59 15.68 1.59
N ASN A 483 0.18 16.10 0.58
CA ASN A 483 1.39 16.90 0.79
C ASN A 483 1.06 18.25 1.45
N ARG A 484 -0.15 18.77 1.23
CA ARG A 484 -0.65 20.00 1.86
C ARG A 484 -1.14 19.78 3.31
N MET A 485 -1.05 18.55 3.83
CA MET A 485 -1.42 18.18 5.20
C MET A 485 -0.21 17.72 6.05
N LEU A 486 1.00 17.83 5.50
CA LEU A 486 2.22 17.37 6.15
C LEU A 486 2.73 18.33 7.22
N LEU A 487 3.52 17.78 8.14
CA LEU A 487 4.35 18.56 9.07
C LEU A 487 5.83 18.27 8.78
N PRO A 488 6.70 19.29 8.74
CA PRO A 488 8.12 19.09 8.47
C PRO A 488 8.80 18.11 9.44
N ASP A 489 9.78 17.36 8.93
CA ASP A 489 10.59 16.38 9.65
C ASP A 489 9.82 15.24 10.34
N THR A 490 8.53 15.06 10.03
CA THR A 490 7.71 13.97 10.60
C THR A 490 7.70 12.74 9.69
N VAL A 491 7.37 11.58 10.27
CA VAL A 491 7.31 10.30 9.56
C VAL A 491 5.86 9.96 9.23
N GLY A 492 5.63 9.36 8.06
CA GLY A 492 4.35 8.78 7.71
C GLY A 492 4.42 7.64 6.71
N THR A 493 3.25 7.22 6.23
CA THR A 493 3.10 6.14 5.26
C THR A 493 1.88 6.37 4.38
N GLY A 494 1.65 5.52 3.38
CA GLY A 494 0.43 5.52 2.62
C GLY A 494 0.26 4.29 1.74
N GLY A 495 -1.00 3.98 1.44
CA GLY A 495 -1.42 2.88 0.56
C GLY A 495 -1.19 3.17 -0.91
N ASP A 496 -0.09 3.84 -1.23
CA ASP A 496 0.30 4.22 -2.59
C ASP A 496 1.82 4.37 -2.66
N SER A 497 2.46 3.76 -3.66
CA SER A 497 3.92 3.75 -3.80
C SER A 497 4.53 5.14 -4.04
N HIS A 498 3.73 6.14 -4.40
CA HIS A 498 4.16 7.53 -4.62
C HIS A 498 3.86 8.43 -3.42
N THR A 499 3.48 7.85 -2.27
CA THR A 499 3.49 8.56 -0.98
C THR A 499 4.95 8.84 -0.60
N ARG A 500 5.50 9.93 -1.13
CA ARG A 500 6.89 10.36 -1.01
C ARG A 500 6.94 11.80 -0.51
N PHE A 501 6.90 11.99 0.79
CA PHE A 501 6.72 13.31 1.38
C PHE A 501 7.84 14.27 0.95
N PRO A 502 7.50 15.47 0.44
CA PRO A 502 8.51 16.49 0.12
C PRO A 502 8.99 17.26 1.35
N VAL A 503 8.28 17.14 2.48
CA VAL A 503 8.67 17.66 3.80
C VAL A 503 8.44 16.57 4.86
N GLY A 504 9.50 16.13 5.52
CA GLY A 504 9.50 14.89 6.30
C GLY A 504 9.88 13.67 5.46
N ILE A 505 9.51 12.47 5.93
CA ILE A 505 9.82 11.21 5.27
C ILE A 505 8.62 10.27 5.31
N SER A 506 8.41 9.51 4.23
CA SER A 506 7.38 8.48 4.20
C SER A 506 7.88 7.16 3.61
N PHE A 507 7.38 6.07 4.19
CA PHE A 507 7.63 4.70 3.74
C PHE A 507 6.30 4.11 3.24
N PRO A 508 6.03 4.11 1.92
CA PRO A 508 4.85 3.47 1.35
C PRO A 508 4.75 2.00 1.70
N ALA A 509 3.53 1.51 1.84
CA ALA A 509 3.30 0.12 2.17
C ALA A 509 2.02 -0.44 1.54
N GLY A 510 1.86 -1.75 1.65
CA GLY A 510 0.62 -2.43 1.31
C GLY A 510 -0.50 -2.10 2.31
N SER A 511 -1.74 -2.38 1.92
CA SER A 511 -2.95 -2.04 2.70
C SER A 511 -2.94 -2.57 4.15
N GLY A 512 -2.31 -3.72 4.43
CA GLY A 512 -2.24 -4.28 5.79
C GLY A 512 -1.43 -3.40 6.73
N LEU A 513 -0.20 -3.06 6.35
CA LEU A 513 0.67 -2.18 7.15
C LEU A 513 0.12 -0.75 7.25
N VAL A 514 -0.54 -0.26 6.20
CA VAL A 514 -1.20 1.06 6.22
C VAL A 514 -2.39 1.06 7.18
N ALA A 515 -3.18 -0.01 7.21
CA ALA A 515 -4.26 -0.20 8.17
C ALA A 515 -3.71 -0.25 9.60
N PHE A 516 -2.63 -1.02 9.83
CA PHE A 516 -1.94 -1.06 11.11
C PHE A 516 -1.44 0.32 11.56
N ALA A 517 -0.74 1.03 10.67
CA ALA A 517 -0.21 2.36 10.94
C ALA A 517 -1.31 3.38 11.29
N ALA A 518 -2.44 3.35 10.57
CA ALA A 518 -3.59 4.19 10.84
C ALA A 518 -4.27 3.84 12.17
N ALA A 519 -4.47 2.55 12.44
CA ALA A 519 -5.17 2.05 13.62
C ALA A 519 -4.36 2.25 14.91
N ILE A 520 -3.06 1.99 14.88
CA ILE A 520 -2.21 1.96 16.08
C ILE A 520 -1.41 3.25 16.26
N GLY A 521 -1.07 3.95 15.17
CA GLY A 521 -0.34 5.23 15.21
C GLY A 521 1.19 5.11 15.16
N PHE A 522 1.74 3.91 14.97
CA PHE A 522 3.14 3.66 14.66
C PHE A 522 3.28 2.60 13.56
N MET A 523 4.47 2.43 13.00
CA MET A 523 4.73 1.44 11.96
C MET A 523 6.04 0.69 12.24
N PRO A 524 6.07 -0.66 12.19
CA PRO A 524 7.33 -1.40 12.25
C PRO A 524 8.21 -1.08 11.05
N LEU A 525 9.50 -0.86 11.31
CA LEU A 525 10.48 -0.50 10.30
C LEU A 525 11.85 -1.06 10.67
N ASP A 526 12.39 -1.90 9.80
CA ASP A 526 13.83 -2.16 9.75
C ASP A 526 14.48 -1.03 8.96
N MET A 527 15.25 -0.18 9.66
CA MET A 527 15.75 1.05 9.09
C MET A 527 16.67 0.75 7.89
N PRO A 528 16.33 1.23 6.67
CA PRO A 528 17.17 0.98 5.52
C PRO A 528 18.48 1.79 5.54
N GLU A 529 19.45 1.35 4.73
CA GLU A 529 20.62 2.16 4.40
C GLU A 529 20.23 3.34 3.50
N SER A 530 21.08 4.38 3.46
CA SER A 530 20.85 5.59 2.65
C SER A 530 21.84 5.72 1.49
N VAL A 531 21.39 6.31 0.39
CA VAL A 531 22.22 6.77 -0.75
C VAL A 531 22.11 8.28 -0.83
N ARG A 532 23.24 8.98 -0.82
CA ARG A 532 23.26 10.44 -0.96
C ARG A 532 23.28 10.82 -2.44
N VAL A 533 22.38 11.69 -2.84
CA VAL A 533 22.32 12.29 -4.18
C VAL A 533 22.56 13.79 -4.02
N ARG A 534 23.73 14.25 -4.47
CA ARG A 534 24.14 15.65 -4.37
C ARG A 534 24.09 16.32 -5.73
N PHE A 535 23.25 17.34 -5.85
CA PHE A 535 23.19 18.20 -7.02
C PHE A 535 24.22 19.32 -6.92
N THR A 536 24.99 19.54 -7.98
CA THR A 536 25.97 20.63 -8.07
C THR A 536 25.81 21.39 -9.39
N GLY A 537 26.37 22.60 -9.49
CA GLY A 537 26.29 23.44 -10.69
C GLY A 537 24.90 24.04 -10.94
N THR A 538 24.72 24.57 -12.15
CA THR A 538 23.46 25.17 -12.61
C THR A 538 23.12 24.57 -13.98
N PRO A 539 21.88 24.10 -14.18
CA PRO A 539 21.47 23.50 -15.44
C PRO A 539 21.43 24.53 -16.57
N ALA A 540 21.57 24.05 -17.81
CA ALA A 540 21.40 24.90 -18.98
C ALA A 540 20.00 25.53 -19.03
N GLN A 541 19.90 26.74 -19.61
CA GLN A 541 18.62 27.40 -19.82
C GLN A 541 17.72 26.51 -20.70
N GLY A 542 16.46 26.34 -20.28
CA GLY A 542 15.51 25.47 -20.99
C GLY A 542 15.20 24.16 -20.25
N LEU A 543 16.00 23.81 -19.23
CA LEU A 543 15.80 22.58 -18.46
C LEU A 543 14.86 22.77 -17.28
N THR A 544 14.11 21.72 -16.99
CA THR A 544 13.05 21.69 -15.99
C THR A 544 13.44 20.80 -14.81
N ILE A 545 12.72 20.90 -13.70
CA ILE A 545 12.91 19.96 -12.58
C ILE A 545 12.70 18.51 -13.01
N ARG A 546 11.84 18.25 -13.99
CA ARG A 546 11.67 16.91 -14.53
C ARG A 546 12.91 16.38 -15.25
N ASP A 547 13.73 17.25 -15.84
CA ASP A 547 15.02 16.87 -16.41
C ASP A 547 16.03 16.54 -15.30
N VAL A 548 16.00 17.26 -14.18
CA VAL A 548 16.83 16.96 -12.99
C VAL A 548 16.45 15.60 -12.38
N VAL A 549 15.15 15.29 -12.33
CA VAL A 549 14.66 13.96 -11.93
C VAL A 549 15.29 12.87 -12.80
N ASN A 550 15.28 13.04 -14.13
CA ASN A 550 15.83 12.07 -15.07
C ASN A 550 17.38 12.10 -15.13
N ALA A 551 18.02 13.17 -14.66
CA ALA A 551 19.48 13.26 -14.53
C ALA A 551 20.02 12.34 -13.42
N VAL A 552 19.24 12.03 -12.39
CA VAL A 552 19.63 11.10 -11.32
C VAL A 552 19.94 9.70 -11.87
N PRO A 553 19.02 9.02 -12.57
CA PRO A 553 19.34 7.71 -13.14
C PRO A 553 20.35 7.79 -14.29
N TYR A 554 20.38 8.90 -15.04
CA TYR A 554 21.40 9.11 -16.07
C TYR A 554 22.82 9.08 -15.46
N ALA A 555 23.04 9.85 -14.40
CA ALA A 555 24.32 9.87 -13.68
C ALA A 555 24.64 8.52 -13.00
N ALA A 556 23.63 7.85 -12.44
CA ALA A 556 23.82 6.53 -11.81
C ALA A 556 24.24 5.46 -12.84
N ILE A 557 23.71 5.52 -14.07
CA ILE A 557 24.11 4.64 -15.18
C ILE A 557 25.54 4.96 -15.62
N GLU A 558 25.88 6.24 -15.83
CA GLU A 558 27.25 6.65 -16.19
C GLU A 558 28.29 6.15 -15.16
N GLN A 559 27.93 6.14 -13.88
CA GLN A 559 28.80 5.70 -12.78
C GLN A 559 28.73 4.18 -12.50
N GLY A 560 27.93 3.41 -13.25
CA GLY A 560 27.80 1.96 -13.08
C GLY A 560 27.07 1.52 -11.79
N LEU A 561 26.38 2.45 -11.13
CA LEU A 561 25.56 2.22 -9.94
C LEU A 561 24.14 1.73 -10.28
N LEU A 562 23.73 1.91 -11.54
CA LEU A 562 22.46 1.47 -12.09
C LEU A 562 22.66 0.90 -13.51
N ASN A 563 21.90 -0.12 -13.89
CA ASN A 563 21.81 -0.57 -15.28
C ASN A 563 20.35 -0.81 -15.69
N VAL A 564 20.13 -0.87 -17.01
CA VAL A 564 18.80 -1.10 -17.61
C VAL A 564 18.49 -2.59 -17.76
N GLU A 565 19.51 -3.43 -17.92
CA GLU A 565 19.33 -4.86 -18.15
C GLU A 565 18.65 -5.56 -16.96
N LYS A 566 17.65 -6.40 -17.27
CA LYS A 566 16.83 -7.07 -16.25
C LYS A 566 17.57 -8.22 -15.58
N SER A 567 18.32 -9.00 -16.37
CA SER A 567 19.19 -10.05 -15.84
C SER A 567 20.41 -9.41 -15.17
N GLY A 568 20.71 -9.81 -13.93
CA GLY A 568 21.80 -9.21 -13.16
C GLY A 568 21.63 -7.71 -12.87
N LYS A 569 20.38 -7.24 -12.74
CA LYS A 569 20.06 -5.82 -12.52
C LYS A 569 20.82 -5.23 -11.31
N LYS A 570 21.58 -4.18 -11.57
CA LYS A 570 22.22 -3.31 -10.59
C LYS A 570 21.34 -2.10 -10.37
N ASN A 571 21.00 -1.85 -9.11
CA ASN A 571 20.30 -0.64 -8.71
C ASN A 571 20.70 -0.28 -7.28
N ILE A 572 21.59 0.71 -7.15
CA ILE A 572 22.08 1.15 -5.83
C ILE A 572 20.96 1.66 -4.91
N PHE A 573 19.86 2.16 -5.47
CA PHE A 573 18.75 2.74 -4.70
C PHE A 573 17.77 1.69 -4.17
N SER A 574 17.77 0.48 -4.73
CA SER A 574 16.77 -0.54 -4.42
C SER A 574 16.78 -0.91 -2.93
N GLY A 575 15.63 -0.72 -2.26
CA GLY A 575 15.46 -0.97 -0.83
C GLY A 575 16.19 0.00 0.09
N ARG A 576 16.77 1.08 -0.43
CA ARG A 576 17.47 2.12 0.36
C ARG A 576 16.66 3.41 0.42
N ILE A 577 17.09 4.34 1.27
CA ILE A 577 16.55 5.70 1.31
C ILE A 577 17.37 6.59 0.36
N MET A 578 16.70 7.32 -0.53
CA MET A 578 17.36 8.36 -1.33
C MET A 578 17.36 9.69 -0.56
N GLU A 579 18.53 10.21 -0.23
CA GLU A 579 18.68 11.50 0.46
C GLU A 579 19.30 12.53 -0.49
N MET A 580 18.52 13.54 -0.85
CA MET A 580 18.83 14.53 -1.88
C MET A 580 19.22 15.87 -1.27
N GLU A 581 20.30 16.48 -1.80
CA GLU A 581 20.79 17.79 -1.34
C GLU A 581 21.36 18.63 -2.49
N GLY A 582 21.55 19.94 -2.26
CA GLY A 582 22.07 20.90 -3.26
C GLY A 582 21.01 21.76 -3.94
N LEU A 583 19.72 21.53 -3.65
CA LEU A 583 18.58 22.27 -4.22
C LEU A 583 17.62 22.79 -3.13
N SER A 584 18.16 23.28 -2.02
CA SER A 584 17.37 23.59 -0.81
C SER A 584 16.37 24.74 -0.96
N HIS A 585 16.56 25.59 -1.97
CA HIS A 585 15.73 26.75 -2.27
C HIS A 585 14.45 26.42 -3.06
N LEU A 586 14.28 25.17 -3.51
CA LEU A 586 13.13 24.78 -4.33
C LEU A 586 11.80 24.99 -3.59
N PRO A 587 10.73 25.40 -4.32
CA PRO A 587 9.37 25.25 -3.81
C PRO A 587 9.07 23.80 -3.44
N VAL A 588 8.32 23.58 -2.35
CA VAL A 588 7.97 22.23 -1.87
C VAL A 588 7.26 21.38 -2.93
N THR A 589 6.47 21.99 -3.81
CA THR A 589 5.78 21.29 -4.91
C THR A 589 6.74 20.83 -6.00
N ALA A 590 7.83 21.56 -6.27
CA ALA A 590 8.89 21.15 -7.18
C ALA A 590 9.79 20.08 -6.53
N ALA A 591 10.10 20.23 -5.24
CA ALA A 591 10.80 19.21 -4.46
C ALA A 591 10.07 17.86 -4.46
N TYR A 592 8.73 17.87 -4.55
CA TYR A 592 7.94 16.66 -4.68
C TYR A 592 8.20 15.92 -5.99
N GLU A 593 8.52 16.58 -7.12
CA GLU A 593 8.85 15.85 -8.36
C GLU A 593 10.06 14.92 -8.16
N LEU A 594 11.06 15.36 -7.38
CA LEU A 594 12.23 14.57 -7.03
C LEU A 594 11.90 13.42 -6.08
N THR A 595 11.22 13.70 -4.96
CA THR A 595 10.89 12.64 -3.99
C THR A 595 9.90 11.64 -4.57
N ASN A 596 8.94 12.08 -5.38
CA ASN A 596 7.94 11.23 -6.05
C ASN A 596 8.59 10.17 -6.94
N ALA A 597 9.54 10.57 -7.79
CA ALA A 597 10.24 9.69 -8.72
C ALA A 597 11.19 8.67 -8.04
N ALA A 598 11.48 8.83 -6.74
CA ALA A 598 12.25 7.83 -6.00
C ALA A 598 11.53 6.46 -5.95
N ALA A 599 10.20 6.45 -6.11
CA ALA A 599 9.44 5.20 -6.24
C ALA A 599 9.94 4.35 -7.42
N GLU A 600 10.22 4.99 -8.56
CA GLU A 600 10.72 4.33 -9.77
C GLU A 600 12.18 3.87 -9.63
N ARG A 601 12.91 4.34 -8.61
CA ARG A 601 14.24 3.80 -8.24
C ARG A 601 14.17 2.61 -7.31
N SER A 602 12.96 2.13 -7.00
CA SER A 602 12.74 1.10 -5.99
C SER A 602 13.26 1.49 -4.60
N ALA A 603 13.37 2.79 -4.33
CA ALA A 603 13.75 3.29 -3.02
C ALA A 603 12.64 3.03 -1.99
N ALA A 604 13.05 2.66 -0.78
CA ALA A 604 12.16 2.46 0.35
C ALA A 604 11.49 3.78 0.77
N ALA A 605 12.27 4.87 0.77
CA ALA A 605 11.82 6.22 1.04
C ALA A 605 12.72 7.25 0.34
N ALA A 606 12.31 8.52 0.37
CA ALA A 606 13.14 9.62 -0.09
C ALA A 606 13.00 10.83 0.84
N VAL A 607 14.07 11.62 0.93
CA VAL A 607 14.12 12.89 1.64
C VAL A 607 14.89 13.89 0.80
N ILE A 608 14.49 15.15 0.82
CA ILE A 608 15.23 16.26 0.20
C ILE A 608 15.46 17.34 1.25
N SER A 609 16.70 17.82 1.35
CA SER A 609 17.05 18.93 2.25
C SER A 609 16.54 20.25 1.65
N LEU A 610 15.68 20.96 2.39
CA LEU A 610 15.10 22.25 2.00
C LEU A 610 15.41 23.33 3.06
N ASP A 611 15.36 24.60 2.66
CA ASP A 611 15.45 25.73 3.57
C ASP A 611 14.09 25.99 4.26
N GLU A 612 14.09 26.65 5.42
CA GLU A 612 12.86 26.93 6.18
C GLU A 612 11.90 27.86 5.42
N LYS A 613 12.44 28.78 4.61
CA LYS A 613 11.65 29.79 3.90
C LYS A 613 10.63 29.20 2.89
N PRO A 614 11.03 28.32 1.94
CA PRO A 614 10.05 27.68 1.06
C PRO A 614 9.05 26.79 1.82
N VAL A 615 9.48 26.11 2.88
CA VAL A 615 8.60 25.29 3.73
C VAL A 615 7.57 26.15 4.46
N ALA A 616 7.97 27.25 5.09
CA ALA A 616 7.07 28.18 5.78
C ALA A 616 6.05 28.81 4.82
N LYS A 617 6.48 29.17 3.61
CA LYS A 617 5.56 29.67 2.56
C LYS A 617 4.52 28.61 2.21
N PHE A 618 4.93 27.36 2.04
CA PHE A 618 4.03 26.26 1.72
C PHE A 618 3.03 25.99 2.85
N LEU A 619 3.47 25.93 4.11
CA LEU A 619 2.58 25.71 5.25
C LEU A 619 1.54 26.83 5.43
N LYS A 620 1.91 28.10 5.21
CA LYS A 620 0.96 29.23 5.26
C LYS A 620 -0.17 29.06 4.24
N GLN A 621 0.16 28.69 3.00
CA GLN A 621 -0.83 28.41 1.96
C GLN A 621 -1.70 27.20 2.33
N ASN A 622 -1.11 26.19 2.96
CA ASN A 622 -1.82 24.99 3.38
C ASN A 622 -2.85 25.27 4.48
N ILE A 623 -2.55 26.12 5.46
CA ILE A 623 -3.50 26.53 6.50
C ILE A 623 -4.76 27.17 5.88
N GLU A 624 -4.62 27.97 4.82
CA GLU A 624 -5.76 28.54 4.10
C GLU A 624 -6.61 27.46 3.39
N ILE A 625 -5.95 26.47 2.77
CA ILE A 625 -6.62 25.34 2.12
C ILE A 625 -7.34 24.47 3.15
N LEU A 626 -6.71 24.16 4.28
CA LEU A 626 -7.32 23.39 5.36
C LEU A 626 -8.51 24.13 5.98
N SER A 627 -8.40 25.46 6.15
CA SER A 627 -9.52 26.30 6.58
C SER A 627 -10.71 26.22 5.60
N LEU A 628 -10.44 26.17 4.29
CA LEU A 628 -11.47 25.96 3.28
C LEU A 628 -12.14 24.59 3.42
N LEU A 629 -11.36 23.53 3.63
CA LEU A 629 -11.90 22.17 3.83
C LEU A 629 -12.82 22.10 5.06
N VAL A 630 -12.46 22.75 6.17
CA VAL A 630 -13.32 22.85 7.36
C VAL A 630 -14.64 23.55 7.03
N ARG A 631 -14.60 24.68 6.33
CA ARG A 631 -15.79 25.44 5.93
C ARG A 631 -16.70 24.67 4.98
N GLU A 632 -16.13 23.85 4.11
CA GLU A 632 -16.86 23.00 3.17
C GLU A 632 -17.33 21.67 3.79
N GLY A 633 -17.03 21.40 5.07
CA GLY A 633 -17.53 20.21 5.79
C GLY A 633 -16.78 18.91 5.50
N TYR A 634 -15.51 19.01 5.09
CA TYR A 634 -14.66 17.85 4.82
C TYR A 634 -14.19 17.18 6.11
N GLY A 635 -14.22 15.84 6.11
CA GLY A 635 -13.59 15.04 7.15
C GLY A 635 -14.08 15.31 8.57
N ASP A 636 -13.23 14.98 9.54
CA ASP A 636 -13.37 15.36 10.94
C ASP A 636 -12.76 16.75 11.19
N ARG A 637 -13.59 17.68 11.70
CA ARG A 637 -13.18 19.07 11.92
C ARG A 637 -12.01 19.19 12.89
N ASN A 638 -12.06 18.46 14.00
CA ASN A 638 -11.04 18.54 15.05
C ASN A 638 -9.68 18.08 14.54
N THR A 639 -9.65 17.05 13.70
CA THR A 639 -8.42 16.54 13.07
C THR A 639 -7.77 17.59 12.16
N ILE A 640 -8.57 18.30 11.37
CA ILE A 640 -8.06 19.34 10.46
C ILE A 640 -7.59 20.57 11.25
N GLU A 641 -8.36 21.02 12.25
CA GLU A 641 -8.00 22.16 13.10
C GLU A 641 -6.72 21.88 13.90
N ALA A 642 -6.60 20.70 14.52
CA ALA A 642 -5.37 20.27 15.21
C ALA A 642 -4.15 20.21 14.27
N ARG A 643 -4.36 19.90 12.98
CA ARG A 643 -3.29 19.94 11.99
C ARG A 643 -2.86 21.38 11.69
N MET A 644 -3.81 22.29 11.53
CA MET A 644 -3.53 23.71 11.30
C MET A 644 -2.78 24.34 12.48
N GLU A 645 -3.16 24.01 13.71
CA GLU A 645 -2.47 24.47 14.92
C GLU A 645 -1.00 24.03 14.94
N LYS A 646 -0.72 22.76 14.62
CA LYS A 646 0.66 22.25 14.53
C LYS A 646 1.46 22.91 13.40
N MET A 647 0.82 23.21 12.27
CA MET A 647 1.46 23.97 11.19
C MET A 647 1.80 25.39 11.63
N GLN A 648 0.87 26.06 12.31
CA GLN A 648 1.09 27.42 12.82
C GLN A 648 2.21 27.44 13.86
N ALA A 649 2.23 26.47 14.79
CA ALA A 649 3.30 26.34 15.78
C ALA A 649 4.69 26.20 15.13
N TRP A 650 4.80 25.41 14.04
CA TRP A 650 6.06 25.32 13.29
C TRP A 650 6.40 26.63 12.56
N ILE A 651 5.41 27.36 12.02
CA ILE A 651 5.65 28.65 11.36
C ILE A 651 6.17 29.70 12.35
N ASP A 652 5.69 29.65 13.59
CA ASP A 652 6.06 30.59 14.65
C ASP A 652 7.49 30.34 15.18
N ASP A 653 7.98 29.10 15.11
CA ASP A 653 9.35 28.68 15.46
C ASP A 653 9.90 27.67 14.42
N PRO A 654 10.31 28.15 13.23
CA PRO A 654 10.69 27.27 12.12
C PRO A 654 12.05 26.63 12.39
N GLN A 655 12.04 25.31 12.56
CA GLN A 655 13.24 24.50 12.75
C GLN A 655 13.21 23.28 11.83
N LEU A 656 14.33 23.01 11.18
CA LEU A 656 14.55 21.83 10.36
C LEU A 656 15.74 21.02 10.88
N LEU A 657 15.61 19.70 10.80
CA LEU A 657 16.71 18.77 10.99
C LEU A 657 17.66 18.84 9.80
N HIS A 658 18.95 18.65 10.07
CA HIS A 658 19.99 18.49 9.05
C HIS A 658 20.81 17.24 9.33
N ALA A 659 21.31 16.59 8.26
CA ALA A 659 22.26 15.50 8.39
C ALA A 659 23.53 15.98 9.12
N ASP A 660 24.14 15.10 9.92
CA ASP A 660 25.44 15.38 10.50
C ASP A 660 26.53 15.35 9.43
N ALA A 661 27.59 16.14 9.62
CA ALA A 661 28.66 16.29 8.64
C ALA A 661 29.43 14.98 8.36
N ASP A 662 29.48 14.06 9.33
CA ASP A 662 30.17 12.78 9.24
C ASP A 662 29.22 11.57 9.08
N ALA A 663 27.95 11.83 8.73
CA ALA A 663 26.95 10.80 8.46
C ALA A 663 27.41 9.82 7.37
N GLN A 664 27.04 8.54 7.55
CA GLN A 664 27.45 7.45 6.65
C GLN A 664 26.35 7.12 5.65
N TYR A 665 26.75 7.03 4.38
CA TYR A 665 25.93 6.61 3.26
C TYR A 665 26.53 5.36 2.62
N ALA A 666 25.68 4.53 2.03
CA ALA A 666 26.14 3.34 1.33
C ALA A 666 26.77 3.68 -0.03
N ALA A 667 26.34 4.78 -0.63
CA ALA A 667 26.93 5.34 -1.84
C ALA A 667 26.66 6.85 -1.89
N ASP A 668 27.56 7.53 -2.60
CA ASP A 668 27.47 8.94 -2.94
C ASP A 668 27.30 9.05 -4.45
N LEU A 669 26.27 9.75 -4.90
CA LEU A 669 26.04 10.08 -6.30
C LEU A 669 26.06 11.61 -6.45
N GLU A 670 27.09 12.11 -7.13
CA GLU A 670 27.12 13.51 -7.57
C GLU A 670 26.43 13.65 -8.93
N VAL A 671 25.50 14.59 -9.01
CA VAL A 671 24.77 14.97 -10.24
C VAL A 671 25.14 16.41 -10.57
N ASP A 672 26.15 16.58 -11.43
CA ASP A 672 26.57 17.89 -11.92
C ASP A 672 25.58 18.39 -12.99
N LEU A 673 24.73 19.34 -12.60
CA LEU A 673 23.70 19.92 -13.45
C LEU A 673 24.28 20.71 -14.62
N SER A 674 25.52 21.19 -14.53
CA SER A 674 26.17 21.92 -15.62
C SER A 674 26.50 21.01 -16.82
N ARG A 675 26.56 19.69 -16.61
CA ARG A 675 26.75 18.68 -17.66
C ARG A 675 25.45 18.34 -18.39
N ILE A 676 24.29 18.76 -17.88
CA ILE A 676 23.00 18.52 -18.51
C ILE A 676 22.72 19.72 -19.43
N THR A 677 22.86 19.49 -20.74
CA THR A 677 22.75 20.54 -21.77
C THR A 677 21.49 20.42 -22.63
N GLU A 678 20.74 19.33 -22.47
CA GLU A 678 19.51 19.05 -23.20
C GLU A 678 18.53 18.24 -22.33
N PRO A 679 17.21 18.28 -22.63
CA PRO A 679 16.22 17.51 -21.88
C PRO A 679 16.53 16.01 -21.86
N ILE A 680 16.10 15.34 -20.78
CA ILE A 680 16.26 13.89 -20.61
C ILE A 680 14.87 13.27 -20.49
N ALA A 681 14.62 12.20 -21.23
CA ALA A 681 13.37 11.45 -21.14
C ALA A 681 13.63 9.97 -20.83
N ALA A 682 12.70 9.34 -20.09
CA ALA A 682 12.69 7.89 -19.95
C ALA A 682 12.05 7.26 -21.19
N CYS A 683 12.74 6.29 -21.79
CA CYS A 683 12.34 5.56 -22.99
C CYS A 683 11.32 4.46 -22.68
N PRO A 684 10.54 4.02 -23.67
CA PRO A 684 9.45 3.06 -23.49
C PRO A 684 9.81 1.83 -22.65
N ASN A 685 8.86 1.41 -21.82
CA ASN A 685 8.85 0.15 -21.07
C ASN A 685 9.79 0.07 -19.85
N ASP A 686 10.66 1.05 -19.62
CA ASP A 686 11.49 1.09 -18.41
C ASP A 686 11.76 2.53 -17.90
N PRO A 687 11.31 2.90 -16.68
CA PRO A 687 11.66 4.18 -16.07
C PRO A 687 13.16 4.35 -15.79
N ASP A 688 13.95 3.26 -15.79
CA ASP A 688 15.41 3.28 -15.71
C ASP A 688 16.10 3.65 -17.03
N ASP A 689 15.50 3.39 -18.21
CA ASP A 689 16.12 3.68 -19.52
C ASP A 689 15.97 5.16 -19.87
N VAL A 690 16.86 6.00 -19.36
CA VAL A 690 16.86 7.44 -19.65
C VAL A 690 17.85 7.80 -20.75
N ARG A 691 17.42 8.69 -21.65
CA ARG A 691 18.21 9.16 -22.79
C ARG A 691 18.07 10.66 -22.97
N GLN A 692 19.14 11.26 -23.49
CA GLN A 692 19.14 12.66 -23.91
C GLN A 692 18.22 12.84 -25.12
N LEU A 693 17.61 14.03 -25.23
CA LEU A 693 16.64 14.35 -26.26
C LEU A 693 17.15 14.07 -27.69
N SER A 694 18.40 14.42 -27.98
CA SER A 694 19.07 14.18 -29.26
C SER A 694 19.08 12.71 -29.69
N GLN A 695 19.05 11.77 -28.75
CA GLN A 695 19.08 10.33 -29.03
C GLN A 695 17.71 9.76 -29.42
N ILE A 696 16.64 10.49 -29.15
CA ILE A 696 15.24 10.07 -29.38
C ILE A 696 14.46 11.04 -30.28
N ALA A 697 15.11 12.14 -30.70
CA ALA A 697 14.55 13.15 -31.57
C ALA A 697 14.01 12.55 -32.89
N GLY A 698 12.91 13.11 -33.39
CA GLY A 698 12.28 12.65 -34.62
C GLY A 698 11.29 11.51 -34.43
N THR A 699 11.24 10.87 -33.26
CA THR A 699 10.27 9.79 -32.96
C THR A 699 8.83 10.29 -33.13
N PRO A 700 8.03 9.70 -34.05
CA PRO A 700 6.62 10.07 -34.22
C PRO A 700 5.82 9.78 -32.96
N ILE A 701 4.87 10.66 -32.65
CA ILE A 701 4.00 10.55 -31.47
C ILE A 701 2.54 10.51 -31.93
N ASP A 702 1.74 9.65 -31.30
CA ASP A 702 0.30 9.53 -31.57
C ASP A 702 -0.54 10.27 -30.52
N GLU A 703 -0.13 10.21 -29.25
CA GLU A 703 -0.85 10.81 -28.12
C GLU A 703 0.11 11.51 -27.13
N VAL A 704 -0.37 12.53 -26.44
CA VAL A 704 0.37 13.25 -25.40
C VAL A 704 -0.48 13.38 -24.15
N PHE A 705 0.11 13.12 -22.97
CA PHE A 705 -0.55 13.24 -21.68
C PHE A 705 0.18 14.21 -20.74
N ILE A 706 -0.52 15.26 -20.31
CA ILE A 706 -0.03 16.23 -19.32
C ILE A 706 -1.01 16.25 -18.13
N GLY A 707 -0.59 15.70 -17.00
CA GLY A 707 -1.40 15.77 -15.77
C GLY A 707 -1.30 14.57 -14.86
N SER A 708 -0.34 14.57 -13.92
CA SER A 708 -0.18 13.50 -12.92
C SER A 708 0.19 14.09 -11.55
N CYS A 709 0.56 13.25 -10.59
CA CYS A 709 1.14 13.73 -9.32
C CYS A 709 2.48 14.46 -9.53
N MET A 710 3.14 14.30 -10.68
CA MET A 710 4.36 15.03 -11.05
C MET A 710 4.10 16.45 -11.56
N THR A 711 2.84 16.85 -11.76
CA THR A 711 2.50 18.18 -12.29
C THR A 711 1.74 18.99 -11.26
N ASP A 712 2.09 20.27 -11.15
CA ASP A 712 1.32 21.28 -10.43
C ASP A 712 0.83 22.36 -11.41
N ILE A 713 0.22 23.42 -10.90
CA ILE A 713 -0.31 24.54 -11.69
C ILE A 713 0.75 25.10 -12.63
N SER A 714 1.98 25.33 -12.16
CA SER A 714 3.04 25.96 -12.96
C SER A 714 3.39 25.20 -14.23
N GLN A 715 3.53 23.87 -14.16
CA GLN A 715 3.86 23.04 -15.33
C GLN A 715 2.72 23.07 -16.35
N MET A 716 1.47 23.10 -15.87
CA MET A 716 0.30 23.21 -16.76
C MET A 716 0.23 24.59 -17.42
N GLU A 717 0.51 25.67 -16.69
CA GLU A 717 0.59 27.03 -17.26
C GLU A 717 1.71 27.13 -18.31
N ASN A 718 2.88 26.53 -18.06
CA ASN A 718 3.98 26.49 -19.02
C ASN A 718 3.59 25.74 -20.29
N ALA A 719 2.96 24.57 -20.16
CA ALA A 719 2.40 23.85 -21.31
C ALA A 719 1.36 24.70 -22.05
N GLY A 720 0.52 25.46 -21.33
CA GLY A 720 -0.44 26.40 -21.89
C GLY A 720 0.22 27.45 -22.77
N LYS A 721 1.24 28.16 -22.24
CA LYS A 721 2.00 29.18 -22.98
C LYS A 721 2.63 28.63 -24.27
N ILE A 722 3.20 27.42 -24.21
CA ILE A 722 3.75 26.76 -25.40
C ILE A 722 2.65 26.48 -26.42
N LEU A 723 1.49 25.96 -25.98
CA LEU A 723 0.35 25.63 -26.84
C LEU A 723 -0.35 26.85 -27.44
N GLU A 724 -0.22 28.06 -26.86
CA GLU A 724 -0.72 29.30 -27.50
C GLU A 724 -0.09 29.53 -28.87
N ASN A 725 1.19 29.12 -29.02
CA ASN A 725 1.95 29.26 -30.26
C ASN A 725 1.62 28.16 -31.30
N ALA A 726 0.76 27.18 -30.97
CA ALA A 726 0.37 26.11 -31.89
C ALA A 726 -0.46 26.60 -33.09
N GLY A 727 -1.05 27.80 -33.01
CA GLY A 727 -1.85 28.39 -34.10
C GLY A 727 -3.20 27.71 -34.37
N GLY A 728 -3.51 26.57 -33.74
CA GLY A 728 -4.73 25.78 -33.93
C GLY A 728 -4.71 24.46 -33.17
N ALA A 729 -5.51 23.49 -33.62
CA ALA A 729 -5.50 22.15 -33.07
C ALA A 729 -4.17 21.44 -33.38
N VAL A 730 -3.62 20.74 -32.39
CA VAL A 730 -2.37 19.98 -32.56
C VAL A 730 -2.60 18.70 -33.37
N PRO A 731 -1.59 18.17 -34.08
CA PRO A 731 -1.75 17.00 -34.96
C PRO A 731 -1.95 15.65 -34.22
N VAL A 732 -1.78 15.62 -32.90
CA VAL A 732 -1.85 14.41 -32.06
C VAL A 732 -2.98 14.49 -31.04
N ARG A 733 -3.32 13.36 -30.41
CA ARG A 733 -4.31 13.39 -29.33
C ARG A 733 -3.69 13.93 -28.03
N LEU A 734 -4.04 15.15 -27.64
CA LEU A 734 -3.58 15.77 -26.40
C LEU A 734 -4.58 15.56 -25.25
N TRP A 735 -4.10 15.08 -24.12
CA TRP A 735 -4.85 14.88 -22.88
C TRP A 735 -4.34 15.79 -21.78
N ILE A 736 -5.24 16.56 -21.16
CA ILE A 736 -4.92 17.46 -20.05
C ILE A 736 -5.72 17.06 -18.82
N ALA A 737 -5.03 16.72 -17.73
CA ALA A 737 -5.65 16.30 -16.47
C ALA A 737 -5.13 17.13 -15.28
N PRO A 738 -5.85 18.19 -14.85
CA PRO A 738 -5.42 18.97 -13.70
C PRO A 738 -5.29 18.14 -12.43
N PRO A 739 -4.27 18.37 -11.58
CA PRO A 739 -4.02 17.51 -10.42
C PRO A 739 -5.10 17.67 -9.33
N THR A 740 -5.74 18.83 -9.22
CA THR A 740 -6.80 19.09 -8.23
C THR A 740 -7.93 19.96 -8.78
N ARG A 741 -9.10 19.95 -8.13
CA ARG A 741 -10.18 20.90 -8.44
C ARG A 741 -9.77 22.36 -8.24
N LEU A 742 -8.85 22.63 -7.31
CA LEU A 742 -8.34 23.98 -7.06
C LEU A 742 -7.45 24.44 -8.22
N ALA A 743 -6.55 23.57 -8.70
CA ALA A 743 -5.75 23.81 -9.89
C ALA A 743 -6.65 24.00 -11.12
N ALA A 744 -7.62 23.11 -11.34
CA ALA A 744 -8.55 23.21 -12.46
C ALA A 744 -9.34 24.52 -12.44
N ARG A 745 -9.79 24.98 -11.26
CA ARG A 745 -10.48 26.26 -11.11
C ARG A 745 -9.57 27.45 -11.43
N HIS A 746 -8.34 27.43 -10.93
CA HIS A 746 -7.34 28.48 -11.23
C HIS A 746 -7.03 28.53 -12.74
N LEU A 747 -6.75 27.38 -13.36
CA LEU A 747 -6.45 27.30 -14.79
C LEU A 747 -7.62 27.77 -15.67
N ARG A 748 -8.87 27.49 -15.26
CA ARG A 748 -10.06 28.06 -15.93
C ARG A 748 -10.13 29.57 -15.79
N HIS A 749 -9.90 30.10 -14.58
CA HIS A 749 -9.96 31.53 -14.31
C HIS A 749 -8.89 32.31 -15.10
N GLN A 750 -7.70 31.74 -15.26
CA GLN A 750 -6.61 32.33 -16.06
C GLN A 750 -6.79 32.14 -17.58
N GLY A 751 -7.84 31.46 -18.03
CA GLY A 751 -8.12 31.26 -19.46
C GLY A 751 -7.39 30.07 -20.10
N TRP A 752 -6.55 29.34 -19.37
CA TRP A 752 -5.77 28.22 -19.94
C TRP A 752 -6.64 27.11 -20.53
N PHE A 753 -7.83 26.87 -19.97
CA PHE A 753 -8.78 25.90 -20.55
C PHE A 753 -9.23 26.27 -21.98
N TYR A 754 -9.32 27.56 -22.29
CA TYR A 754 -9.61 28.01 -23.65
C TYR A 754 -8.44 27.70 -24.59
N THR A 755 -7.21 27.96 -24.15
CA THR A 755 -5.99 27.62 -24.90
C THR A 755 -5.90 26.12 -25.17
N TYR A 756 -6.10 25.27 -24.15
CA TYR A 756 -6.11 23.82 -24.33
C TYR A 756 -7.23 23.37 -25.28
N GLY A 757 -8.43 23.95 -25.16
CA GLY A 757 -9.55 23.66 -26.06
C GLY A 757 -9.27 24.05 -27.52
N ARG A 758 -8.64 25.21 -27.75
CA ARG A 758 -8.19 25.63 -29.09
C ARG A 758 -7.13 24.68 -29.67
N ALA A 759 -6.25 24.17 -28.82
CA ALA A 759 -5.29 23.14 -29.18
C ALA A 759 -5.93 21.77 -29.47
N GLY A 760 -7.25 21.61 -29.28
CA GLY A 760 -7.96 20.35 -29.51
C GLY A 760 -7.80 19.34 -28.37
N ALA A 761 -7.34 19.78 -27.20
CA ALA A 761 -7.08 18.89 -26.08
C ALA A 761 -8.37 18.29 -25.49
N ARG A 762 -8.29 17.02 -25.11
CA ARG A 762 -9.27 16.36 -24.25
C ARG A 762 -9.00 16.72 -22.79
N MET A 763 -9.94 17.43 -22.19
CA MET A 763 -9.89 17.80 -20.77
C MET A 763 -10.46 16.69 -19.90
N GLU A 764 -9.64 16.14 -19.01
CA GLU A 764 -10.06 15.16 -18.02
C GLU A 764 -10.45 15.84 -16.70
N VAL A 765 -11.30 15.17 -15.92
CA VAL A 765 -11.61 15.64 -14.56
C VAL A 765 -10.37 15.52 -13.66
N PRO A 766 -10.26 16.31 -12.58
CA PRO A 766 -9.12 16.19 -11.69
C PRO A 766 -8.96 14.79 -11.10
N GLY A 767 -7.78 14.21 -11.26
CA GLY A 767 -7.49 12.83 -10.85
C GLY A 767 -6.30 12.24 -11.59
N CYS A 768 -6.04 10.95 -11.38
CA CYS A 768 -4.88 10.27 -11.94
C CYS A 768 -5.02 10.01 -13.45
N SER A 769 -6.24 9.94 -13.97
CA SER A 769 -6.53 9.74 -15.40
C SER A 769 -5.69 8.60 -16.02
N LEU A 770 -4.98 8.86 -17.12
CA LEU A 770 -4.16 7.88 -17.84
C LEU A 770 -2.96 7.35 -17.05
N CYS A 771 -2.52 8.01 -15.98
CA CYS A 771 -1.36 7.60 -15.18
C CYS A 771 -1.48 6.16 -14.65
N MET A 772 -2.71 5.71 -14.36
CA MET A 772 -2.97 4.34 -13.93
C MET A 772 -3.46 3.41 -15.03
N GLY A 773 -4.14 3.94 -16.06
CA GLY A 773 -4.73 3.16 -17.15
C GLY A 773 -5.83 2.18 -16.72
N ASN A 774 -6.48 2.43 -15.57
CA ASN A 774 -7.56 1.56 -15.04
C ASN A 774 -8.96 1.95 -15.55
N GLN A 775 -9.12 3.15 -16.12
CA GLN A 775 -10.36 3.67 -16.69
C GLN A 775 -10.14 4.05 -18.16
N ALA A 776 -9.89 5.33 -18.44
CA ALA A 776 -9.42 5.77 -19.75
C ALA A 776 -8.05 5.17 -20.06
N ARG A 777 -7.85 4.83 -21.34
CA ARG A 777 -6.61 4.29 -21.89
C ARG A 777 -6.33 4.98 -23.23
N VAL A 778 -5.05 5.02 -23.61
CA VAL A 778 -4.63 5.43 -24.96
C VAL A 778 -4.99 4.34 -25.97
N ALA A 779 -4.93 4.67 -27.26
CA ALA A 779 -5.10 3.69 -28.33
C ALA A 779 -4.06 2.57 -28.24
N ASP A 780 -4.44 1.38 -28.69
CA ASP A 780 -3.53 0.24 -28.71
C ASP A 780 -2.32 0.52 -29.61
N SER A 781 -1.14 0.14 -29.14
CA SER A 781 0.14 0.34 -29.82
C SER A 781 0.55 1.80 -30.05
N ALA A 782 -0.13 2.77 -29.45
CA ALA A 782 0.21 4.19 -29.56
C ALA A 782 1.61 4.51 -29.00
N VAL A 783 2.31 5.45 -29.64
CA VAL A 783 3.51 6.10 -29.11
C VAL A 783 3.09 7.36 -28.36
N VAL A 784 3.49 7.48 -27.09
CA VAL A 784 2.98 8.48 -26.15
C VAL A 784 4.12 9.26 -25.51
N VAL A 785 4.02 10.59 -25.45
CA VAL A 785 4.81 11.41 -24.51
C VAL A 785 3.95 11.72 -23.29
N SER A 786 4.45 11.42 -22.10
CA SER A 786 3.68 11.48 -20.86
C SER A 786 4.44 12.17 -19.73
N THR A 787 3.74 13.01 -18.97
CA THR A 787 4.25 13.55 -17.70
C THR A 787 3.91 12.69 -16.48
N SER A 788 3.38 11.48 -16.69
CA SER A 788 3.13 10.51 -15.63
C SER A 788 4.42 9.96 -15.01
N THR A 789 4.31 9.07 -14.02
CA THR A 789 5.48 8.49 -13.35
C THR A 789 5.98 7.18 -13.96
N ARG A 790 5.15 6.46 -14.72
CA ARG A 790 5.44 5.08 -15.16
C ARG A 790 5.09 4.84 -16.61
N ASN A 791 6.00 4.14 -17.29
CA ASN A 791 5.87 3.70 -18.68
C ASN A 791 6.01 2.19 -18.85
N PHE A 792 5.75 1.39 -17.81
CA PHE A 792 5.75 -0.07 -17.90
C PHE A 792 4.83 -0.57 -19.04
N PRO A 793 5.13 -1.74 -19.63
CA PRO A 793 4.27 -2.35 -20.64
C PRO A 793 2.81 -2.41 -20.21
N HIS A 794 1.91 -2.14 -21.15
CA HIS A 794 0.45 -2.15 -20.97
C HIS A 794 -0.14 -1.12 -19.99
N ARG A 795 0.69 -0.26 -19.38
CA ARG A 795 0.25 0.66 -18.32
C ARG A 795 -0.79 1.67 -18.79
N MET A 796 -0.52 2.40 -19.87
CA MET A 796 -1.44 3.44 -20.37
C MET A 796 -2.44 2.91 -21.40
N GLY A 797 -2.06 1.87 -22.15
CA GLY A 797 -2.82 1.25 -23.23
C GLY A 797 -2.14 -0.07 -23.62
N ASN A 798 -2.77 -0.93 -24.41
CA ASN A 798 -2.15 -2.21 -24.74
C ASN A 798 -1.00 -2.00 -25.73
N ASN A 799 0.15 -2.64 -25.50
CA ASN A 799 1.32 -2.58 -26.39
C ASN A 799 1.82 -1.15 -26.71
N CYS A 800 1.48 -0.15 -25.90
CA CYS A 800 1.89 1.23 -26.14
C CYS A 800 3.36 1.47 -25.79
N GLN A 801 3.99 2.43 -26.47
CA GLN A 801 5.34 2.88 -26.20
C GLN A 801 5.29 4.24 -25.53
N VAL A 802 5.67 4.34 -24.25
CA VAL A 802 5.48 5.58 -23.47
C VAL A 802 6.82 6.20 -23.09
N TYR A 803 7.08 7.40 -23.58
CA TYR A 803 8.20 8.25 -23.17
C TYR A 803 7.78 9.12 -21.97
N LEU A 804 8.62 9.21 -20.94
CA LEU A 804 8.36 10.07 -19.78
C LEU A 804 9.22 11.33 -19.82
N GLY A 805 8.59 12.50 -19.80
CA GLY A 805 9.28 13.79 -19.91
C GLY A 805 8.58 14.94 -19.18
N SER A 806 9.11 16.15 -19.34
CA SER A 806 8.55 17.40 -18.80
C SER A 806 7.25 17.80 -19.49
N ALA A 807 6.48 18.69 -18.86
CA ALA A 807 5.24 19.22 -19.46
C ALA A 807 5.54 20.09 -20.69
N GLU A 808 6.67 20.79 -20.65
CA GLU A 808 7.21 21.60 -21.73
C GLU A 808 7.58 20.73 -22.93
N LEU A 809 8.35 19.65 -22.72
CA LEU A 809 8.69 18.70 -23.78
C LEU A 809 7.44 18.04 -24.36
N ALA A 810 6.48 17.66 -23.51
CA ALA A 810 5.21 17.10 -23.94
C ALA A 810 4.41 18.08 -24.81
N ALA A 811 4.32 19.36 -24.41
CA ALA A 811 3.62 20.39 -25.16
C ALA A 811 4.27 20.67 -26.53
N VAL A 812 5.60 20.77 -26.59
CA VAL A 812 6.33 20.93 -27.86
C VAL A 812 6.11 19.69 -28.76
N SER A 813 6.21 18.49 -28.18
CA SER A 813 5.98 17.24 -28.93
C SER A 813 4.54 17.16 -29.47
N ALA A 814 3.57 17.70 -28.72
CA ALA A 814 2.19 17.77 -29.19
C ALA A 814 2.06 18.67 -30.43
N ILE A 815 2.68 19.85 -30.43
CA ILE A 815 2.66 20.78 -31.57
C ILE A 815 3.29 20.16 -32.81
N LEU A 816 4.43 19.49 -32.65
CA LEU A 816 5.19 18.93 -33.77
C LEU A 816 4.69 17.56 -34.25
N GLY A 817 3.94 16.83 -33.42
CA GLY A 817 3.54 15.45 -33.67
C GLY A 817 4.67 14.43 -33.62
N ARG A 818 5.82 14.82 -33.07
CA ARG A 818 7.02 14.01 -32.88
C ARG A 818 7.85 14.59 -31.76
N ILE A 819 8.81 13.82 -31.24
CA ILE A 819 9.80 14.32 -30.29
C ILE A 819 10.69 15.37 -31.00
N PRO A 820 10.84 16.60 -30.45
CA PRO A 820 11.68 17.65 -31.03
C PRO A 820 13.16 17.29 -30.95
N ASP A 821 13.97 17.89 -31.82
CA ASP A 821 15.40 18.01 -31.52
C ASP A 821 15.69 19.10 -30.46
N PRO A 822 16.92 19.17 -29.90
CA PRO A 822 17.23 20.14 -28.85
C PRO A 822 17.08 21.61 -29.26
N ASP A 823 17.32 21.96 -30.53
CA ASP A 823 17.17 23.34 -31.02
C ASP A 823 15.69 23.70 -31.19
N GLU A 824 14.90 22.81 -31.79
CA GLU A 824 13.44 22.96 -31.88
C GLU A 824 12.82 23.15 -30.50
N TYR A 825 13.19 22.31 -29.53
CA TYR A 825 12.73 22.43 -28.14
C TYR A 825 13.07 23.80 -27.55
N ARG A 826 14.35 24.22 -27.62
CA ARG A 826 14.79 25.50 -27.06
C ARG A 826 14.07 26.68 -27.69
N ASN A 827 13.89 26.66 -29.00
CA ASN A 827 13.21 27.73 -29.73
C ASN A 827 11.74 27.85 -29.28
N HIS A 828 11.00 26.74 -29.21
CA HIS A 828 9.61 26.78 -28.75
C HIS A 828 9.45 27.23 -27.29
N VAL A 829 10.36 26.82 -26.40
CA VAL A 829 10.36 27.25 -25.00
C VAL A 829 10.68 28.74 -24.90
N ALA A 830 11.68 29.22 -25.64
CA ALA A 830 12.04 30.64 -25.66
C ALA A 830 10.93 31.52 -26.25
N ASP A 831 10.29 31.09 -27.34
CA ASP A 831 9.16 31.79 -27.98
C ASP A 831 7.95 31.89 -27.07
N ALA A 832 7.76 30.93 -26.15
CA ALA A 832 6.73 30.99 -25.11
C ALA A 832 7.09 31.93 -23.94
N GLY A 833 8.23 32.63 -24.02
CA GLY A 833 8.74 33.50 -22.96
C GLY A 833 9.12 32.74 -21.69
N LEU A 834 9.35 31.42 -21.80
CA LEU A 834 9.74 30.60 -20.68
C LEU A 834 11.26 30.66 -20.53
N VAL A 835 11.70 31.03 -19.34
CA VAL A 835 13.08 30.85 -18.90
C VAL A 835 12.99 29.81 -17.78
N PRO A 836 13.14 28.51 -18.09
CA PRO A 836 13.04 27.48 -17.06
C PRO A 836 14.08 27.79 -15.97
N ALA A 837 13.57 28.07 -14.78
CA ALA A 837 14.36 28.36 -13.60
C ALA A 837 14.33 27.12 -12.74
N ILE A 838 15.47 26.46 -12.61
CA ILE A 838 15.73 25.50 -11.54
C ILE A 838 16.48 26.25 -10.46
#